data_AF-A0A1I5S012-F1
#
_entry.id   AF-A0A1I5S012-F1
#
_cell.length_a   1.000
_cell.length_b   1.000
_cell.length_c   1.000
_cell.angle_alpha   90.00
_cell.angle_beta   90.00
_cell.angle_gamma   90.00
#
_symmetry.space_group_name_H-M   'P 1'
#
loop_
_entity.id
_entity.type
_entity.pdbx_description
1 polymer ?
#
loop_
_entity_poly.entity_id
_entity_poly.type
_entity_poly.pdbx_seq_one_letter_code
_entity_poly.pdbx_strand_id
1 'polypeptide(L)'
;MDWDGIDRRHLLALLAGGGATVSGAYLLSGNPDPATTDSVDDEESRRLAEAHAPTLYYGARERWPATDPREYESDQDGDTVVDGFDALDGYSADARDADYPHPTVFYNAVDYPDSPLTCVQFWIYSAFDQFSTNFHWHDWEVLHVFVDRSADGEGTASATEPSTADETSTPTGTGEPVLFVASAHSRKVPNNEHLDPDVDRASIISEVGSHSSTLGVNARPTSFQRTAVDGLAPDISNDPVEVISGQASLPLAYGLPRDEGWALPYAIPEYDGDRLPEHDRLPNVRPGDLMPDELTVDTYEALATPPESIPKREGEVAFVPDVRAGADADARYGLVDTAEIRHIDDFTGPQLSFTFTVPEFIEDAISGHITTVGVPWSQPRFSNPETDISDPQHRAALADRYEPIEAGGDVSRILGAVREATGADDAPGSNGVALLAPSIETVALLESDPEAVPSFSGVVTLENPGEGDHQLTVNGAGMAPYGEKLTHEGGTTRAGVEGAIPMSANEDAVKVRGETAEGTALASVALDDDFAGPVYDGRPPGEAGRFGIYAHREGAYTVEIRDGSGGRGALRVNPNADDEVIDLSGIETGKVALADFLLQFLVGTRLQVAAIRDDEDIDSVATGQNIDDETVVEVVTAAEDNAGDLVEGVDDAVADLIGEETDDGGGNGSLGGGVAGVVRAVDAAVLVAVAARAAARDGRGDDTDQWLAELRTRLSTVDDAVGGEGLPGELAAFVTGRTERIRPRIDAAIEADLDAES
;
A
#
# COMPACT_ATOMS: atom_id res chain seq x y z
N MET A 1 3.00 -44.47 5.81
CA MET A 1 2.87 -43.37 4.84
C MET A 1 2.62 -42.17 5.70
N ASP A 2 3.66 -41.37 5.76
CA ASP A 2 3.85 -40.21 6.61
C ASP A 2 3.16 -39.03 5.90
N TRP A 3 2.23 -38.37 6.59
CA TRP A 3 1.37 -37.33 6.01
C TRP A 3 1.92 -35.92 6.23
N ASP A 4 3.07 -35.77 6.92
CA ASP A 4 3.73 -34.50 7.25
C ASP A 4 4.56 -33.90 6.09
N GLY A 5 4.47 -34.44 4.87
CA GLY A 5 5.35 -34.10 3.75
C GLY A 5 4.70 -33.46 2.52
N ILE A 6 3.41 -33.13 2.55
CA ILE A 6 2.74 -32.51 1.39
C ILE A 6 2.75 -30.99 1.57
N ASP A 7 3.81 -30.37 1.05
CA ASP A 7 4.00 -28.91 0.96
C ASP A 7 2.87 -28.26 0.12
N ARG A 8 2.38 -27.11 0.59
CA ARG A 8 1.32 -26.24 -0.01
C ARG A 8 1.55 -25.99 -1.52
N ARG A 9 2.80 -26.06 -1.97
CA ARG A 9 3.25 -25.98 -3.37
C ARG A 9 2.54 -26.95 -4.32
N HIS A 10 2.20 -28.17 -3.87
CA HIS A 10 1.58 -29.18 -4.76
C HIS A 10 0.06 -29.04 -4.91
N LEU A 11 -0.60 -28.32 -4.01
CA LEU A 11 -2.05 -28.08 -4.08
C LEU A 11 -2.38 -26.89 -4.99
N LEU A 12 -1.46 -25.91 -5.09
CA LEU A 12 -1.55 -24.77 -6.00
C LEU A 12 -1.08 -25.10 -7.42
N ALA A 13 -0.14 -26.04 -7.59
CA ALA A 13 0.26 -26.56 -8.92
C ALA A 13 -0.89 -27.25 -9.69
N LEU A 14 -1.98 -27.62 -9.02
CA LEU A 14 -3.17 -28.21 -9.65
C LEU A 14 -4.14 -27.18 -10.24
N LEU A 15 -3.97 -25.88 -9.94
CA LEU A 15 -4.76 -24.78 -10.50
C LEU A 15 -4.08 -24.09 -11.70
N ALA A 16 -2.77 -24.28 -11.89
CA ALA A 16 -1.96 -23.70 -12.98
C ALA A 16 -2.10 -24.41 -14.35
N GLY A 17 -2.96 -25.43 -14.46
CA GLY A 17 -3.13 -26.21 -15.68
C GLY A 17 -4.29 -25.74 -16.55
N GLY A 18 -4.19 -24.58 -17.19
CA GLY A 18 -5.21 -24.13 -18.13
C GLY A 18 -5.01 -22.72 -18.68
N GLY A 19 -4.06 -22.56 -19.61
CA GLY A 19 -3.94 -21.36 -20.43
C GLY A 19 -5.20 -21.14 -21.27
N ALA A 20 -5.99 -20.15 -20.87
CA ALA A 20 -6.91 -19.40 -21.70
C ALA A 20 -7.11 -18.06 -20.98
N THR A 21 -6.65 -16.97 -21.58
CA THR A 21 -7.02 -15.61 -21.22
C THR A 21 -8.54 -15.49 -21.37
N VAL A 22 -9.25 -15.80 -20.29
CA VAL A 22 -10.66 -15.45 -20.17
C VAL A 22 -10.66 -13.96 -19.85
N SER A 23 -10.88 -13.16 -20.89
CA SER A 23 -11.43 -11.81 -20.77
C SER A 23 -12.51 -11.84 -19.69
N GLY A 24 -12.21 -11.27 -18.53
CA GLY A 24 -13.08 -11.24 -17.36
C GLY A 24 -14.41 -10.63 -17.74
N ALA A 25 -15.41 -11.50 -17.92
CA ALA A 25 -16.77 -11.10 -18.19
C ALA A 25 -17.34 -10.41 -16.95
N TYR A 26 -17.82 -9.17 -17.15
CA TYR A 26 -18.65 -8.35 -16.27
C TYR A 26 -19.92 -9.08 -15.78
N LEU A 27 -19.80 -10.13 -14.97
CA LEU A 27 -20.98 -10.92 -14.61
C LEU A 27 -21.43 -10.87 -13.16
N LEU A 28 -20.80 -10.12 -12.26
CA LEU A 28 -21.27 -10.03 -10.87
C LEU A 28 -21.04 -8.66 -10.21
N SER A 29 -21.77 -7.63 -10.65
CA SER A 29 -22.37 -6.55 -9.85
C SER A 29 -23.14 -5.63 -10.80
N GLY A 30 -24.18 -4.94 -10.32
CA GLY A 30 -25.19 -4.24 -11.13
C GLY A 30 -24.71 -2.96 -11.83
N ASN A 31 -23.57 -3.00 -12.51
CA ASN A 31 -23.14 -1.90 -13.37
C ASN A 31 -24.09 -1.77 -14.56
N PRO A 32 -24.44 -0.53 -14.94
CA PRO A 32 -25.31 -0.29 -16.08
C PRO A 32 -24.68 -0.82 -17.37
N ASP A 33 -25.54 -1.18 -18.33
CA ASP A 33 -25.07 -1.55 -19.66
C ASP A 33 -24.33 -0.35 -20.27
N PRO A 34 -23.16 -0.54 -20.90
CA PRO A 34 -22.42 0.54 -21.53
C PRO A 34 -23.29 1.24 -22.58
N ALA A 35 -23.21 2.57 -22.64
CA ALA A 35 -23.83 3.42 -23.64
C ALA A 35 -23.50 2.95 -25.07
N THR A 36 -24.44 3.27 -25.96
CA THR A 36 -24.21 3.06 -27.40
C THR A 36 -23.31 4.16 -27.94
N THR A 37 -22.35 3.79 -28.78
CA THR A 37 -21.43 4.71 -29.44
C THR A 37 -21.43 4.48 -30.95
N ASP A 38 -21.19 5.53 -31.73
CA ASP A 38 -20.99 5.49 -33.17
C ASP A 38 -19.58 5.97 -33.54
N SER A 39 -19.01 5.42 -34.62
CA SER A 39 -17.74 5.94 -35.17
C SER A 39 -17.94 7.30 -35.83
N VAL A 40 -17.03 8.22 -35.59
CA VAL A 40 -16.97 9.51 -36.28
C VAL A 40 -16.35 9.33 -37.67
N ASP A 41 -16.73 10.15 -38.66
CA ASP A 41 -16.14 10.09 -40.00
C ASP A 41 -14.66 10.50 -40.01
N ASP A 42 -13.87 10.00 -40.97
CA ASP A 42 -12.41 10.15 -40.98
C ASP A 42 -11.94 11.63 -41.00
N GLU A 43 -12.63 12.50 -41.76
CA GLU A 43 -12.24 13.91 -41.87
C GLU A 43 -12.50 14.65 -40.56
N GLU A 44 -13.64 14.36 -39.94
CA GLU A 44 -14.05 14.92 -38.67
C GLU A 44 -13.22 14.39 -37.49
N SER A 45 -12.95 13.09 -37.44
CA SER A 45 -12.10 12.44 -36.44
C SER A 45 -10.73 13.08 -36.43
N ARG A 46 -10.13 13.28 -37.61
CA ARG A 46 -8.85 13.99 -37.74
C ARG A 46 -8.93 15.42 -37.23
N ARG A 47 -9.99 16.16 -37.58
CA ARG A 47 -10.15 17.56 -37.14
C ARG A 47 -10.24 17.68 -35.62
N LEU A 48 -10.97 16.78 -34.97
CA LEU A 48 -11.04 16.68 -33.51
C LEU A 48 -9.69 16.29 -32.90
N ALA A 49 -9.03 15.27 -33.46
CA ALA A 49 -7.71 14.83 -33.01
C ALA A 49 -6.67 15.95 -33.09
N GLU A 50 -6.59 16.68 -34.20
CA GLU A 50 -5.68 17.81 -34.36
C GLU A 50 -5.94 18.94 -33.34
N ALA A 51 -7.20 19.13 -32.94
CA ALA A 51 -7.62 20.16 -31.99
C ALA A 51 -7.29 19.81 -30.53
N HIS A 52 -7.38 18.54 -30.15
CA HIS A 52 -7.23 18.08 -28.76
C HIS A 52 -5.95 17.28 -28.48
N ALA A 53 -5.12 17.02 -29.49
CA ALA A 53 -3.89 16.24 -29.34
C ALA A 53 -3.00 16.75 -28.20
N PRO A 54 -2.55 15.86 -27.30
CA PRO A 54 -1.84 16.24 -26.08
C PRO A 54 -0.42 16.73 -26.35
N THR A 55 0.23 17.28 -25.33
CA THR A 55 1.71 17.34 -25.29
C THR A 55 2.19 16.21 -24.39
N LEU A 56 3.16 15.41 -24.85
CA LEU A 56 3.75 14.34 -24.04
C LEU A 56 5.05 14.86 -23.43
N TYR A 57 5.22 14.68 -22.12
CA TYR A 57 6.40 15.04 -21.37
C TYR A 57 7.08 13.79 -20.81
N TYR A 58 8.34 13.62 -21.19
CA TYR A 58 9.20 12.54 -20.72
C TYR A 58 10.33 13.09 -19.86
N GLY A 59 10.82 12.26 -18.93
CA GLY A 59 12.06 12.55 -18.22
C GLY A 59 13.26 12.47 -19.18
N ALA A 60 14.34 13.21 -18.91
CA ALA A 60 15.54 13.21 -19.76
C ALA A 60 16.27 11.86 -19.86
N ARG A 61 15.90 10.88 -19.03
CA ARG A 61 16.44 9.52 -19.06
C ARG A 61 15.51 8.52 -19.74
N GLU A 62 14.37 8.96 -20.27
CA GLU A 62 13.47 8.09 -21.00
C GLU A 62 14.17 7.44 -22.19
N ARG A 63 13.92 6.13 -22.37
CA ARG A 63 14.45 5.29 -23.44
C ARG A 63 13.40 4.86 -24.44
N TRP A 64 12.13 4.85 -24.03
CA TRP A 64 11.04 4.25 -24.77
C TRP A 64 9.90 5.24 -25.07
N PRO A 65 10.17 6.47 -25.54
CA PRO A 65 9.10 7.39 -25.91
C PRO A 65 8.25 6.86 -27.08
N ALA A 66 7.08 7.48 -27.29
CA ALA A 66 6.11 7.13 -28.32
C ALA A 66 6.75 6.87 -29.70
N THR A 67 6.41 5.75 -30.33
CA THR A 67 6.92 5.34 -31.65
C THR A 67 5.86 4.66 -32.51
N ASP A 68 6.20 4.36 -33.77
CA ASP A 68 5.30 3.71 -34.72
C ASP A 68 5.55 2.18 -34.76
N PRO A 69 4.61 1.33 -34.30
CA PRO A 69 4.78 -0.12 -34.34
C PRO A 69 4.89 -0.69 -35.75
N ARG A 70 4.42 0.02 -36.78
CA ARG A 70 4.41 -0.47 -38.17
C ARG A 70 5.80 -0.68 -38.76
N GLU A 71 6.79 0.01 -38.21
CA GLU A 71 8.20 -0.12 -38.64
C GLU A 71 8.81 -1.47 -38.22
N TYR A 72 8.16 -2.18 -37.29
CA TYR A 72 8.65 -3.43 -36.69
C TYR A 72 7.71 -4.63 -36.90
N GLU A 73 6.80 -4.54 -37.88
CA GLU A 73 5.90 -5.63 -38.24
C GLU A 73 6.65 -6.84 -38.83
N SER A 74 6.19 -8.03 -38.47
CA SER A 74 6.61 -9.29 -39.08
C SER A 74 5.42 -10.22 -39.35
N ASP A 75 5.59 -11.13 -40.32
CA ASP A 75 4.59 -12.16 -40.62
C ASP A 75 4.87 -13.41 -39.77
N GLN A 76 3.93 -13.80 -38.90
CA GLN A 76 4.00 -15.05 -38.13
C GLN A 76 2.76 -15.91 -38.40
N ASP A 77 2.98 -17.14 -38.89
CA ASP A 77 1.92 -18.10 -39.23
C ASP A 77 0.79 -17.59 -40.18
N GLY A 78 1.05 -16.49 -40.89
CA GLY A 78 0.11 -15.85 -41.82
C GLY A 78 -0.64 -14.66 -41.27
N ASP A 79 -0.40 -14.31 -40.00
CA ASP A 79 -0.92 -13.14 -39.29
C ASP A 79 0.17 -12.05 -39.25
N THR A 80 -0.23 -10.78 -39.34
CA THR A 80 0.69 -9.64 -39.20
C THR A 80 0.83 -9.31 -37.73
N VAL A 81 2.02 -9.48 -37.16
CA VAL A 81 2.27 -9.25 -35.73
C VAL A 81 3.40 -8.25 -35.53
N VAL A 82 3.49 -7.72 -34.32
CA VAL A 82 4.69 -7.03 -33.85
C VAL A 82 5.29 -7.92 -32.75
N ASP A 83 6.44 -8.54 -33.02
CA ASP A 83 7.17 -9.38 -32.06
C ASP A 83 8.05 -8.52 -31.16
N GLY A 84 8.10 -8.82 -29.87
CA GLY A 84 8.85 -8.08 -28.87
C GLY A 84 10.34 -8.00 -29.19
N PHE A 85 10.92 -9.05 -29.77
CA PHE A 85 12.32 -9.00 -30.21
C PHE A 85 12.49 -8.09 -31.42
N ASP A 86 11.60 -8.18 -32.41
CA ASP A 86 11.67 -7.37 -33.62
C ASP A 86 11.51 -5.88 -33.28
N ALA A 87 10.56 -5.55 -32.38
CA ALA A 87 10.33 -4.19 -31.92
C ALA A 87 11.49 -3.62 -31.10
N LEU A 88 11.97 -4.34 -30.07
CA LEU A 88 13.05 -3.85 -29.21
C LEU A 88 14.38 -3.72 -29.98
N ASP A 89 14.73 -4.72 -30.79
CA ASP A 89 15.96 -4.71 -31.59
C ASP A 89 15.90 -3.65 -32.69
N GLY A 90 14.77 -3.57 -33.40
CA GLY A 90 14.53 -2.58 -34.45
C GLY A 90 14.58 -1.15 -33.92
N TYR A 91 13.84 -0.86 -32.86
CA TYR A 91 13.84 0.45 -32.21
C TYR A 91 15.25 0.85 -31.74
N SER A 92 15.98 -0.07 -31.12
CA SER A 92 17.36 0.17 -30.66
C SER A 92 18.34 0.43 -31.81
N ALA A 93 18.07 -0.14 -32.99
CA ALA A 93 18.83 0.13 -34.20
C ALA A 93 18.53 1.52 -34.77
N ASP A 94 17.26 1.91 -34.84
CA ASP A 94 16.85 3.22 -35.37
C ASP A 94 17.24 4.37 -34.44
N ALA A 95 17.25 4.13 -33.12
CA ALA A 95 17.73 5.05 -32.10
C ALA A 95 19.22 5.42 -32.25
N ARG A 96 19.95 4.78 -33.17
CA ARG A 96 21.32 5.15 -33.53
C ARG A 96 21.40 6.30 -34.54
N ASP A 97 20.39 6.42 -35.37
CA ASP A 97 20.35 7.36 -36.48
C ASP A 97 19.42 8.57 -36.17
N ALA A 98 18.47 8.41 -35.25
CA ALA A 98 17.60 9.46 -34.76
C ALA A 98 17.44 9.39 -33.23
N ASP A 99 17.47 10.54 -32.54
CA ASP A 99 17.33 10.60 -31.08
C ASP A 99 15.96 10.05 -30.62
N TYR A 100 14.93 10.19 -31.47
CA TYR A 100 13.56 9.69 -31.24
C TYR A 100 13.01 9.04 -32.52
N PRO A 101 13.07 7.70 -32.65
CA PRO A 101 12.60 6.99 -33.84
C PRO A 101 11.09 7.06 -34.03
N HIS A 102 10.67 7.45 -35.24
CA HIS A 102 9.28 7.41 -35.73
C HIS A 102 8.20 7.91 -34.74
N PRO A 103 8.32 9.10 -34.11
CA PRO A 103 7.38 9.52 -33.07
C PRO A 103 5.96 9.63 -33.62
N THR A 104 5.05 8.85 -33.05
CA THR A 104 3.68 8.71 -33.57
C THR A 104 2.69 8.54 -32.42
N VAL A 105 1.52 9.18 -32.54
CA VAL A 105 0.37 8.97 -31.66
C VAL A 105 -0.83 8.62 -32.53
N PHE A 106 -1.55 7.57 -32.12
CA PHE A 106 -2.69 7.07 -32.85
C PHE A 106 -3.98 7.64 -32.27
N TYR A 107 -4.93 8.03 -33.12
CA TYR A 107 -6.21 8.58 -32.66
C TYR A 107 -7.41 7.77 -33.14
N ASN A 108 -8.48 7.83 -32.34
CA ASN A 108 -9.82 7.34 -32.65
C ASN A 108 -10.84 8.35 -32.10
N ALA A 109 -12.01 8.47 -32.72
CA ALA A 109 -13.08 9.32 -32.21
C ALA A 109 -14.42 8.58 -32.24
N VAL A 110 -15.16 8.70 -31.14
CA VAL A 110 -16.47 8.06 -30.97
C VAL A 110 -17.50 9.09 -30.50
N ASP A 111 -18.67 9.05 -31.12
CA ASP A 111 -19.81 9.88 -30.77
C ASP A 111 -20.79 9.11 -29.89
N TYR A 112 -21.44 9.84 -28.98
CA TYR A 112 -22.61 9.34 -28.25
C TYR A 112 -23.87 9.76 -29.00
N PRO A 113 -24.63 8.84 -29.62
CA PRO A 113 -25.81 9.18 -30.40
C PRO A 113 -26.82 9.98 -29.59
N ASP A 114 -27.50 10.92 -30.25
CA ASP A 114 -28.49 11.81 -29.64
C ASP A 114 -27.95 12.72 -28.51
N SER A 115 -26.63 12.83 -28.35
CA SER A 115 -25.92 13.70 -27.40
C SER A 115 -24.90 14.59 -28.11
N PRO A 116 -24.58 15.79 -27.58
CA PRO A 116 -23.45 16.60 -28.06
C PRO A 116 -22.09 16.06 -27.60
N LEU A 117 -22.04 14.97 -26.83
CA LEU A 117 -20.80 14.42 -26.29
C LEU A 117 -20.06 13.57 -27.33
N THR A 118 -18.77 13.85 -27.51
CA THR A 118 -17.84 13.06 -28.31
C THR A 118 -16.62 12.73 -27.45
N CYS A 119 -16.02 11.57 -27.64
CA CYS A 119 -14.74 11.24 -27.03
C CYS A 119 -13.67 11.06 -28.11
N VAL A 120 -12.56 11.80 -27.97
CA VAL A 120 -11.35 11.64 -28.78
C VAL A 120 -10.34 10.84 -27.95
N GLN A 121 -9.85 9.75 -28.51
CA GLN A 121 -8.90 8.85 -27.88
C GLN A 121 -7.52 9.04 -28.51
N PHE A 122 -6.48 9.13 -27.69
CA PHE A 122 -5.09 9.18 -28.13
C PHE A 122 -4.32 7.99 -27.54
N TRP A 123 -3.96 7.05 -28.41
CA TRP A 123 -3.24 5.83 -28.08
C TRP A 123 -1.75 5.99 -28.38
N ILE A 124 -0.92 5.68 -27.39
CA ILE A 124 0.52 5.92 -27.41
C ILE A 124 1.23 4.58 -27.28
N TYR A 125 1.99 4.20 -28.31
CA TYR A 125 2.74 2.95 -28.33
C TYR A 125 4.20 3.18 -27.97
N SER A 126 4.73 2.36 -27.06
CA SER A 126 6.15 2.26 -26.77
C SER A 126 6.68 0.87 -27.10
N ALA A 127 7.92 0.78 -27.58
CA ALA A 127 8.49 -0.51 -28.00
C ALA A 127 8.75 -1.47 -26.83
N PHE A 128 8.93 -0.93 -25.62
CA PHE A 128 9.30 -1.70 -24.43
C PHE A 128 8.92 -0.95 -23.17
N ASP A 129 8.50 -1.65 -22.11
CA ASP A 129 8.32 -1.12 -20.76
C ASP A 129 9.43 -1.68 -19.84
N GLN A 130 10.10 -0.81 -19.10
CA GLN A 130 11.13 -1.18 -18.14
C GLN A 130 10.94 -0.45 -16.80
N PHE A 131 10.42 -1.17 -15.80
CA PHE A 131 10.23 -0.69 -14.42
C PHE A 131 10.89 -1.61 -13.37
N SER A 132 10.75 -1.28 -12.07
CA SER A 132 11.26 -2.10 -10.94
C SER A 132 10.58 -3.45 -10.82
N THR A 133 9.27 -3.47 -11.07
CA THR A 133 8.32 -4.55 -10.72
C THR A 133 7.42 -4.92 -11.88
N ASN A 134 7.48 -4.16 -12.97
CA ASN A 134 6.84 -4.39 -14.26
C ASN A 134 7.92 -4.24 -15.35
N PHE A 135 7.97 -5.15 -16.31
CA PHE A 135 8.72 -4.93 -17.54
C PHE A 135 8.18 -5.88 -18.61
N HIS A 136 7.84 -5.37 -19.77
CA HIS A 136 7.31 -6.21 -20.82
C HIS A 136 7.59 -5.65 -22.21
N TRP A 137 7.45 -6.54 -23.19
CA TRP A 137 7.42 -6.18 -24.59
C TRP A 137 6.21 -5.31 -24.87
N HIS A 138 6.42 -4.24 -25.63
CA HIS A 138 5.39 -3.31 -26.06
C HIS A 138 4.70 -2.60 -24.89
N ASP A 139 4.11 -1.45 -25.14
CA ASP A 139 3.19 -0.84 -24.18
C ASP A 139 2.22 0.09 -24.89
N TRP A 140 1.00 0.21 -24.35
CA TRP A 140 -0.08 1.03 -24.88
C TRP A 140 -0.73 1.87 -23.78
N GLU A 141 -0.43 3.17 -23.82
CA GLU A 141 -1.07 4.17 -22.97
C GLU A 141 -2.21 4.87 -23.71
N VAL A 142 -3.22 5.36 -22.99
CA VAL A 142 -4.36 6.07 -23.59
C VAL A 142 -4.81 7.30 -22.81
N LEU A 143 -5.08 8.38 -23.55
CA LEU A 143 -5.80 9.56 -23.08
C LEU A 143 -7.17 9.60 -23.77
N HIS A 144 -8.24 9.69 -22.97
CA HIS A 144 -9.58 10.03 -23.42
C HIS A 144 -9.87 11.51 -23.16
N VAL A 145 -10.28 12.22 -24.21
CA VAL A 145 -10.73 13.61 -24.14
C VAL A 145 -12.21 13.65 -24.50
N PHE A 146 -13.06 13.80 -23.49
CA PHE A 146 -14.49 14.02 -23.68
C PHE A 146 -14.75 15.50 -23.97
N VAL A 147 -15.44 15.78 -25.07
CA VAL A 147 -15.73 17.14 -25.54
C VAL A 147 -17.24 17.36 -25.70
N ASP A 148 -17.71 18.53 -25.26
CA ASP A 148 -19.07 19.00 -25.48
C ASP A 148 -19.14 19.81 -26.78
N ARG A 149 -19.96 19.34 -27.72
CA ARG A 149 -20.12 19.92 -29.06
C ARG A 149 -21.37 20.76 -29.22
N SER A 150 -22.07 21.09 -28.13
CA SER A 150 -23.34 21.83 -28.16
C SER A 150 -23.21 23.23 -28.77
N ALA A 151 -22.06 23.89 -28.61
CA ALA A 151 -21.75 25.19 -29.20
C ALA A 151 -21.63 25.16 -30.74
N ASP A 152 -21.44 23.98 -31.35
CA ASP A 152 -21.28 23.83 -32.79
C ASP A 152 -22.62 23.93 -33.55
N GLY A 153 -23.75 23.91 -32.81
CA GLY A 153 -25.12 23.89 -33.34
C GLY A 153 -25.76 25.25 -33.66
N GLU A 154 -25.20 26.39 -33.22
CA GLU A 154 -25.76 27.73 -33.51
C GLU A 154 -25.05 28.43 -34.68
N GLY A 155 -25.20 27.87 -35.88
CA GLY A 155 -24.48 28.32 -37.08
C GLY A 155 -25.33 28.66 -38.32
N THR A 156 -26.49 29.32 -38.19
CA THR A 156 -27.09 30.03 -39.35
C THR A 156 -26.74 31.53 -39.36
N ALA A 157 -25.78 31.87 -40.21
CA ALA A 157 -25.56 33.17 -40.86
C ALA A 157 -25.51 34.43 -39.99
N SER A 158 -24.29 34.95 -39.75
CA SER A 158 -23.91 36.32 -40.12
C SER A 158 -22.43 36.58 -39.80
N ALA A 159 -21.56 36.49 -40.81
CA ALA A 159 -20.22 37.03 -40.75
C ALA A 159 -20.28 38.56 -40.55
N THR A 160 -19.63 39.10 -39.52
CA THR A 160 -19.07 40.47 -39.50
C THR A 160 -18.04 40.63 -38.37
N GLU A 161 -16.79 40.84 -38.79
CA GLU A 161 -15.63 41.49 -38.14
C GLU A 161 -14.75 40.71 -37.14
N PRO A 162 -13.40 40.78 -37.31
CA PRO A 162 -12.44 40.06 -36.47
C PRO A 162 -12.05 40.89 -35.23
N SER A 163 -12.22 40.32 -34.04
CA SER A 163 -11.49 40.77 -32.85
C SER A 163 -10.17 40.01 -32.74
N THR A 164 -9.14 40.73 -32.31
CA THR A 164 -7.77 40.27 -32.10
C THR A 164 -7.69 38.95 -31.35
N ALA A 165 -7.04 37.96 -31.98
CA ALA A 165 -6.78 36.63 -31.45
C ALA A 165 -5.98 36.70 -30.14
N ASP A 166 -6.53 36.08 -29.10
CA ASP A 166 -5.76 35.38 -28.08
C ASP A 166 -5.42 34.00 -28.65
N GLU A 167 -4.19 33.53 -28.45
CA GLU A 167 -3.69 32.26 -29.04
C GLU A 167 -4.22 30.98 -28.34
N THR A 168 -5.32 31.08 -27.60
CA THR A 168 -5.91 30.01 -26.76
C THR A 168 -7.41 29.82 -27.02
N SER A 169 -7.88 30.02 -28.26
CA SER A 169 -9.28 29.76 -28.62
C SER A 169 -9.38 28.50 -29.46
N THR A 170 -10.00 27.45 -28.92
CA THR A 170 -10.39 26.23 -29.64
C THR A 170 -11.07 26.57 -30.97
N PRO A 171 -10.68 25.94 -32.11
CA PRO A 171 -11.32 26.20 -33.39
C PRO A 171 -12.84 26.01 -33.31
N THR A 172 -13.62 26.99 -33.77
CA THR A 172 -15.08 26.90 -33.80
C THR A 172 -15.51 25.59 -34.48
N GLY A 173 -16.30 24.76 -33.82
CA GLY A 173 -16.70 23.46 -34.35
C GLY A 173 -16.05 22.24 -33.69
N THR A 174 -15.05 22.37 -32.80
CA THR A 174 -14.29 21.22 -32.24
C THR A 174 -14.72 20.79 -30.83
N GLY A 175 -15.67 21.52 -30.21
CA GLY A 175 -16.16 21.24 -28.86
C GLY A 175 -15.24 21.73 -27.74
N GLU A 176 -15.79 21.86 -26.53
CA GLU A 176 -15.06 22.23 -25.31
C GLU A 176 -14.74 20.98 -24.49
N PRO A 177 -13.49 20.75 -24.04
CA PRO A 177 -13.18 19.62 -23.17
C PRO A 177 -13.95 19.70 -21.85
N VAL A 178 -14.61 18.60 -21.46
CA VAL A 178 -15.37 18.51 -20.21
C VAL A 178 -14.80 17.48 -19.24
N LEU A 179 -14.03 16.51 -19.73
CA LEU A 179 -13.33 15.53 -18.90
C LEU A 179 -12.09 15.02 -19.65
N PHE A 180 -10.94 15.04 -18.97
CA PHE A 180 -9.78 14.25 -19.35
C PHE A 180 -9.70 13.00 -18.49
N VAL A 181 -9.42 11.86 -19.12
CA VAL A 181 -9.12 10.59 -18.44
C VAL A 181 -7.83 10.05 -19.02
N ALA A 182 -6.75 10.05 -18.23
CA ALA A 182 -5.52 9.33 -18.55
C ALA A 182 -5.53 7.99 -17.80
N SER A 183 -5.41 6.91 -18.57
CA SER A 183 -5.57 5.56 -18.03
C SER A 183 -4.47 5.24 -17.01
N ALA A 184 -4.84 4.49 -15.98
CA ALA A 184 -3.93 3.98 -14.98
C ALA A 184 -3.27 2.69 -15.47
N HIS A 185 -2.13 2.38 -14.85
CA HIS A 185 -1.32 1.18 -15.11
C HIS A 185 -2.04 -0.14 -14.76
N SER A 186 -3.17 -0.08 -14.02
CA SER A 186 -4.07 -1.22 -13.76
C SER A 186 -5.52 -0.78 -13.79
N ARG A 187 -6.40 -1.64 -14.33
CA ARG A 187 -7.86 -1.41 -14.37
C ARG A 187 -8.55 -1.57 -13.02
N LYS A 188 -7.83 -1.98 -11.98
CA LYS A 188 -8.30 -2.06 -10.59
C LYS A 188 -7.92 -0.84 -9.76
N VAL A 189 -7.18 0.10 -10.36
CA VAL A 189 -6.75 1.36 -9.77
C VAL A 189 -7.47 2.49 -10.49
N PRO A 190 -7.94 3.54 -9.78
CA PRO A 190 -8.58 4.67 -10.43
C PRO A 190 -7.64 5.40 -11.41
N ASN A 191 -8.22 5.83 -12.53
CA ASN A 191 -7.57 6.62 -13.57
C ASN A 191 -7.28 8.04 -13.10
N ASN A 192 -6.35 8.71 -13.78
CA ASN A 192 -6.10 10.13 -13.59
C ASN A 192 -7.17 10.93 -14.33
N GLU A 193 -8.03 11.61 -13.60
CA GLU A 193 -9.17 12.29 -14.18
C GLU A 193 -9.22 13.77 -13.81
N HIS A 194 -9.59 14.61 -14.76
CA HIS A 194 -9.80 16.04 -14.53
C HIS A 194 -11.09 16.50 -15.20
N LEU A 195 -12.09 16.80 -14.39
CA LEU A 195 -13.40 17.31 -14.79
C LEU A 195 -13.32 18.82 -14.98
N ASP A 196 -13.94 19.33 -16.04
CA ASP A 196 -13.99 20.75 -16.41
C ASP A 196 -12.60 21.43 -16.43
N PRO A 197 -11.64 20.90 -17.22
CA PRO A 197 -10.30 21.46 -17.27
C PRO A 197 -10.30 22.89 -17.85
N ASP A 198 -9.57 23.80 -17.21
CA ASP A 198 -9.35 25.18 -17.68
C ASP A 198 -8.39 25.27 -18.90
N VAL A 199 -8.11 24.14 -19.57
CA VAL A 199 -7.19 24.04 -20.70
C VAL A 199 -7.84 23.27 -21.85
N ASP A 200 -7.61 23.74 -23.09
CA ASP A 200 -8.17 23.12 -24.30
C ASP A 200 -7.55 21.75 -24.64
N ARG A 201 -6.35 21.47 -24.10
CA ARG A 201 -5.55 20.27 -24.38
C ARG A 201 -4.91 19.77 -23.10
N ALA A 202 -4.94 18.46 -22.90
CA ALA A 202 -4.19 17.83 -21.84
C ALA A 202 -2.68 17.85 -22.12
N SER A 203 -1.90 17.80 -21.06
CA SER A 203 -0.54 17.25 -21.14
C SER A 203 -0.51 15.89 -20.46
N ILE A 204 0.34 15.01 -20.97
CA ILE A 204 0.62 13.71 -20.37
C ILE A 204 2.05 13.71 -19.89
N ILE A 205 2.26 13.38 -18.61
CA ILE A 205 3.57 13.23 -18.01
C ILE A 205 3.80 11.74 -17.83
N SER A 206 4.85 11.20 -18.41
CA SER A 206 5.17 9.78 -18.34
C SER A 206 6.27 9.51 -17.30
N GLU A 207 6.11 8.44 -16.54
CA GLU A 207 7.16 7.92 -15.67
C GLU A 207 8.28 7.32 -16.53
N VAL A 208 9.54 7.50 -16.10
CA VAL A 208 10.66 7.03 -16.93
C VAL A 208 10.63 5.51 -16.97
N GLY A 209 10.65 4.94 -18.17
CA GLY A 209 10.73 3.50 -18.40
C GLY A 209 9.41 2.75 -18.26
N SER A 210 8.56 3.09 -17.28
CA SER A 210 7.32 2.35 -16.98
C SER A 210 6.06 2.87 -17.67
N HIS A 211 6.20 4.01 -18.36
CA HIS A 211 5.14 4.78 -19.04
C HIS A 211 3.87 5.06 -18.27
N SER A 212 3.83 4.73 -16.99
CA SER A 212 2.73 5.06 -16.10
C SER A 212 2.56 6.57 -16.18
N SER A 213 1.40 6.98 -16.66
CA SER A 213 1.20 8.34 -17.14
C SER A 213 0.16 9.07 -16.29
N THR A 214 0.40 10.36 -16.06
CA THR A 214 -0.57 11.23 -15.37
C THR A 214 -0.86 12.48 -16.18
N LEU A 215 -1.95 13.15 -15.82
CA LEU A 215 -2.29 14.45 -16.39
C LEU A 215 -1.31 15.54 -15.90
N GLY A 216 -1.05 16.51 -16.77
CA GLY A 216 -0.33 17.76 -16.48
C GLY A 216 -1.14 18.95 -16.99
N VAL A 217 -2.15 19.37 -16.23
CA VAL A 217 -3.10 20.42 -16.61
C VAL A 217 -2.88 21.73 -15.87
N ASN A 218 -2.10 21.72 -14.79
CA ASN A 218 -1.78 22.94 -14.06
C ASN A 218 -0.73 23.82 -14.77
N ALA A 219 -0.33 24.91 -14.12
CA ALA A 219 0.61 25.89 -14.69
C ALA A 219 2.05 25.37 -14.90
N ARG A 220 2.38 24.17 -14.42
CA ARG A 220 3.65 23.46 -14.61
C ARG A 220 3.37 22.07 -15.19
N PRO A 221 3.16 21.96 -16.51
CA PRO A 221 2.70 20.73 -17.15
C PRO A 221 3.75 19.60 -17.20
N THR A 222 4.93 19.81 -16.62
CA THR A 222 6.07 18.87 -16.56
C THR A 222 6.20 18.15 -15.21
N SER A 223 5.28 18.40 -14.27
CA SER A 223 5.25 17.75 -12.96
C SER A 223 3.83 17.47 -12.52
N PHE A 224 3.62 16.33 -11.87
CA PHE A 224 2.33 15.96 -11.30
C PHE A 224 2.10 16.59 -9.91
N GLN A 225 0.88 17.07 -9.68
CA GLN A 225 0.39 17.56 -8.39
C GLN A 225 -0.95 16.91 -8.05
N ARG A 226 -0.94 15.97 -7.09
CA ARG A 226 -2.18 15.36 -6.57
C ARG A 226 -3.08 16.34 -5.85
N THR A 227 -2.49 17.28 -5.11
CA THR A 227 -3.20 18.27 -4.30
C THR A 227 -2.62 19.66 -4.52
N ALA A 228 -3.36 20.69 -4.14
CA ALA A 228 -2.90 22.06 -4.28
C ALA A 228 -1.72 22.36 -3.34
N VAL A 229 -0.51 22.43 -3.91
CA VAL A 229 0.75 22.70 -3.19
C VAL A 229 1.52 23.80 -3.92
N ASP A 230 2.22 24.65 -3.18
CA ASP A 230 3.06 25.74 -3.71
C ASP A 230 2.38 26.69 -4.73
N GLY A 231 1.06 26.83 -4.63
CA GLY A 231 0.26 27.68 -5.51
C GLY A 231 -0.06 27.07 -6.88
N LEU A 232 0.28 25.80 -7.11
CA LEU A 232 -0.19 25.02 -8.25
C LEU A 232 -1.55 24.41 -7.94
N ALA A 233 -2.44 24.41 -8.93
CA ALA A 233 -3.68 23.63 -8.90
C ALA A 233 -3.36 22.13 -9.02
N PRO A 234 -4.22 21.24 -8.50
CA PRO A 234 -4.03 19.82 -8.71
C PRO A 234 -4.21 19.46 -10.19
N ASP A 235 -3.48 18.46 -10.65
CA ASP A 235 -3.61 17.95 -12.02
C ASP A 235 -4.79 16.98 -12.19
N ILE A 236 -5.34 16.49 -11.08
CA ILE A 236 -6.52 15.64 -11.05
C ILE A 236 -7.60 16.26 -10.18
N SER A 237 -8.84 15.90 -10.46
CA SER A 237 -10.02 16.31 -9.69
C SER A 237 -10.78 15.13 -9.08
N ASN A 238 -10.22 13.90 -9.14
CA ASN A 238 -10.81 12.71 -8.52
C ASN A 238 -11.21 12.98 -7.05
N ASP A 239 -12.28 12.33 -6.60
CA ASP A 239 -12.86 12.57 -5.28
C ASP A 239 -11.87 12.17 -4.15
N PRO A 240 -11.59 13.07 -3.19
CA PRO A 240 -10.69 12.76 -2.10
C PRO A 240 -11.32 11.83 -1.06
N VAL A 241 -10.66 10.71 -0.79
CA VAL A 241 -11.10 9.69 0.18
C VAL A 241 -10.19 9.70 1.41
N GLU A 242 -10.78 9.67 2.61
CA GLU A 242 -10.04 9.43 3.85
C GLU A 242 -9.55 7.98 3.84
N VAL A 243 -8.24 7.74 3.71
CA VAL A 243 -7.66 6.39 3.62
C VAL A 243 -7.34 5.79 4.99
N ILE A 244 -6.76 6.61 5.88
CA ILE A 244 -6.53 6.27 7.29
C ILE A 244 -7.51 7.08 8.12
N SER A 245 -8.24 6.44 9.03
CA SER A 245 -9.20 7.11 9.91
C SER A 245 -8.53 8.25 10.69
N GLY A 246 -9.11 9.45 10.64
CA GLY A 246 -8.61 10.64 11.32
C GLY A 246 -7.49 11.40 10.58
N GLN A 247 -7.07 10.93 9.40
CA GLN A 247 -6.10 11.64 8.54
C GLN A 247 -6.78 12.43 7.41
N ALA A 248 -6.00 13.25 6.71
CA ALA A 248 -6.50 14.03 5.58
C ALA A 248 -6.86 13.10 4.40
N SER A 249 -7.96 13.42 3.72
CA SER A 249 -8.37 12.72 2.51
C SER A 249 -7.41 12.95 1.34
N LEU A 250 -7.27 11.94 0.48
CA LEU A 250 -6.43 11.97 -0.71
C LEU A 250 -7.26 11.62 -1.95
N PRO A 251 -7.15 12.39 -3.06
CA PRO A 251 -7.70 11.98 -4.36
C PRO A 251 -7.14 10.62 -4.75
N LEU A 252 -8.02 9.65 -5.02
CA LEU A 252 -7.61 8.32 -5.44
C LEU A 252 -7.39 8.32 -6.95
N ALA A 253 -6.13 8.17 -7.35
CA ALA A 253 -5.69 8.00 -8.73
C ALA A 253 -4.25 7.49 -8.69
N TYR A 254 -3.86 6.66 -9.66
CA TYR A 254 -2.45 6.30 -9.79
C TYR A 254 -1.58 7.56 -9.98
N GLY A 255 -0.54 7.76 -9.18
CA GLY A 255 0.36 8.91 -9.26
C GLY A 255 1.72 8.53 -9.84
N LEU A 256 2.49 9.53 -10.29
CA LEU A 256 3.89 9.31 -10.71
C LEU A 256 4.76 9.13 -9.47
N PRO A 257 5.29 7.93 -9.19
CA PRO A 257 5.86 7.66 -7.88
C PRO A 257 7.06 8.55 -7.55
N ARG A 258 7.79 8.97 -8.58
CA ARG A 258 8.94 9.87 -8.50
C ARG A 258 8.57 11.34 -8.21
N ASP A 259 7.41 11.82 -8.69
CA ASP A 259 6.87 13.14 -8.30
C ASP A 259 6.25 13.11 -6.91
N GLU A 260 5.79 11.94 -6.47
CA GLU A 260 5.27 11.71 -5.12
C GLU A 260 6.38 11.45 -4.09
N GLY A 261 7.65 11.54 -4.53
CA GLY A 261 8.81 11.62 -3.66
C GLY A 261 9.58 10.33 -3.48
N TRP A 262 9.21 9.25 -4.18
CA TRP A 262 9.87 7.95 -4.13
C TRP A 262 11.13 7.89 -4.98
N ALA A 263 12.07 7.06 -4.56
CA ALA A 263 13.24 6.69 -5.35
C ALA A 263 12.98 5.31 -5.97
N LEU A 264 12.84 5.29 -7.30
CA LEU A 264 12.52 4.06 -8.03
C LEU A 264 13.80 3.50 -8.66
N PRO A 265 14.29 2.34 -8.19
CA PRO A 265 15.29 1.56 -8.92
C PRO A 265 14.63 0.83 -10.10
N TYR A 266 15.40 0.37 -11.08
CA TYR A 266 14.89 -0.31 -12.27
C TYR A 266 15.47 -1.73 -12.38
N ALA A 267 14.70 -2.70 -12.87
CA ALA A 267 15.24 -4.02 -13.18
C ALA A 267 15.79 -4.05 -14.61
N ILE A 268 16.87 -4.82 -14.83
CA ILE A 268 17.24 -5.26 -16.17
C ILE A 268 16.63 -6.64 -16.37
N PRO A 269 15.72 -6.82 -17.35
CA PRO A 269 15.10 -8.11 -17.59
C PRO A 269 16.07 -9.14 -18.19
N GLU A 270 15.75 -10.41 -17.98
CA GLU A 270 16.37 -11.54 -18.68
C GLU A 270 15.34 -12.40 -19.41
N TYR A 271 15.83 -13.17 -20.37
CA TYR A 271 15.09 -14.21 -21.05
C TYR A 271 15.99 -15.42 -21.29
N ASP A 272 15.50 -16.62 -20.99
CA ASP A 272 16.27 -17.88 -21.08
C ASP A 272 17.61 -17.86 -20.32
N GLY A 273 17.71 -17.06 -19.25
CA GLY A 273 18.88 -16.93 -18.38
C GLY A 273 19.96 -15.96 -18.90
N ASP A 274 19.72 -15.28 -20.01
CA ASP A 274 20.58 -14.21 -20.53
C ASP A 274 19.89 -12.85 -20.36
N ARG A 275 20.65 -11.82 -19.93
CA ARG A 275 20.15 -10.44 -19.90
C ARG A 275 19.78 -10.01 -21.31
N LEU A 276 18.75 -9.17 -21.46
CA LEU A 276 18.31 -8.75 -22.80
C LEU A 276 19.44 -8.21 -23.72
N PRO A 277 20.37 -7.36 -23.28
CA PRO A 277 21.48 -6.88 -24.13
C PRO A 277 22.51 -7.96 -24.52
N GLU A 278 22.47 -9.11 -23.85
CA GLU A 278 23.38 -10.24 -24.08
C GLU A 278 22.74 -11.34 -24.93
N HIS A 279 21.41 -11.27 -25.13
CA HIS A 279 20.65 -12.30 -25.79
C HIS A 279 20.85 -12.28 -27.33
N ASP A 280 21.11 -13.44 -27.93
CA ASP A 280 21.49 -13.59 -29.36
C ASP A 280 20.44 -13.05 -30.36
N ARG A 281 19.16 -12.97 -29.96
CA ARG A 281 18.07 -12.38 -30.78
C ARG A 281 18.02 -10.85 -30.77
N LEU A 282 18.82 -10.18 -29.93
CA LEU A 282 18.84 -8.73 -29.76
C LEU A 282 20.23 -8.13 -30.12
N PRO A 283 20.77 -8.37 -31.33
CA PRO A 283 22.13 -7.98 -31.69
C PRO A 283 22.39 -6.46 -31.73
N ASN A 284 21.34 -5.64 -31.82
CA ASN A 284 21.45 -4.18 -31.85
C ASN A 284 21.27 -3.52 -30.47
N VAL A 285 20.67 -4.24 -29.51
CA VAL A 285 20.48 -3.79 -28.13
C VAL A 285 21.81 -3.82 -27.38
N ARG A 286 22.19 -2.69 -26.80
CA ARG A 286 23.38 -2.54 -25.95
C ARG A 286 22.94 -2.17 -24.53
N PRO A 287 23.80 -2.43 -23.51
CA PRO A 287 23.49 -2.04 -22.14
C PRO A 287 23.09 -0.56 -21.98
N GLY A 288 23.69 0.35 -22.77
CA GLY A 288 23.38 1.77 -22.73
C GLY A 288 22.05 2.19 -23.38
N ASP A 289 21.33 1.29 -24.05
CA ASP A 289 20.02 1.57 -24.65
C ASP A 289 18.88 1.34 -23.66
N LEU A 290 19.12 0.47 -22.67
CA LEU A 290 18.22 0.28 -21.53
C LEU A 290 18.39 1.44 -20.52
N MET A 291 17.64 1.33 -19.42
CA MET A 291 17.81 2.21 -18.27
C MET A 291 19.27 2.23 -17.77
N PRO A 292 19.85 3.42 -17.45
CA PRO A 292 21.24 3.54 -17.04
C PRO A 292 21.56 2.73 -15.77
N ASP A 293 22.77 2.15 -15.69
CA ASP A 293 23.25 1.37 -14.54
C ASP A 293 23.08 2.08 -13.18
N GLU A 294 23.17 3.41 -13.16
CA GLU A 294 22.99 4.25 -11.96
C GLU A 294 21.57 4.23 -11.39
N LEU A 295 20.60 3.82 -12.22
CA LEU A 295 19.19 3.69 -11.86
C LEU A 295 18.76 2.23 -11.70
N THR A 296 19.53 1.27 -12.21
CA THR A 296 19.15 -0.15 -12.17
C THR A 296 19.69 -0.87 -10.94
N VAL A 297 19.01 -1.94 -10.53
CA VAL A 297 19.50 -2.85 -9.49
C VAL A 297 19.59 -4.28 -10.01
N ASP A 298 20.60 -5.01 -9.53
CA ASP A 298 20.88 -6.40 -9.92
C ASP A 298 20.49 -7.42 -8.83
N THR A 299 19.93 -6.97 -7.69
CA THR A 299 19.57 -7.82 -6.56
C THR A 299 18.26 -7.38 -5.92
N TYR A 300 17.46 -8.33 -5.43
CA TYR A 300 16.21 -8.04 -4.71
C TYR A 300 16.42 -7.15 -3.47
N GLU A 301 17.54 -7.32 -2.74
CA GLU A 301 17.87 -6.52 -1.55
C GLU A 301 18.13 -5.05 -1.88
N ALA A 302 18.78 -4.76 -3.02
CA ALA A 302 19.03 -3.39 -3.46
C ALA A 302 17.74 -2.62 -3.84
N LEU A 303 16.60 -3.31 -4.04
CA LEU A 303 15.32 -2.63 -4.21
C LEU A 303 14.83 -1.99 -2.89
N ALA A 304 15.28 -2.49 -1.73
CA ALA A 304 14.88 -2.03 -0.39
C ALA A 304 15.44 -0.65 -0.04
N THR A 305 16.69 -0.43 -0.45
CA THR A 305 17.46 0.77 -0.16
C THR A 305 17.87 1.38 -1.49
N PRO A 306 16.91 1.94 -2.25
CA PRO A 306 17.22 2.54 -3.53
C PRO A 306 18.30 3.61 -3.33
N PRO A 307 19.30 3.70 -4.21
CA PRO A 307 20.36 4.68 -4.06
C PRO A 307 19.80 6.10 -3.89
N GLU A 308 20.20 6.80 -2.81
CA GLU A 308 19.76 8.18 -2.54
C GLU A 308 20.11 9.16 -3.67
N SER A 309 21.06 8.78 -4.52
CA SER A 309 21.48 9.54 -5.69
C SER A 309 20.51 9.44 -6.88
N ILE A 310 19.49 8.57 -6.83
CA ILE A 310 18.47 8.48 -7.88
C ILE A 310 17.69 9.80 -7.92
N PRO A 311 17.74 10.55 -9.03
CA PRO A 311 17.03 11.82 -9.11
C PRO A 311 15.52 11.60 -9.13
N LYS A 312 14.78 12.38 -8.32
CA LYS A 312 13.32 12.30 -8.22
C LYS A 312 12.62 12.57 -9.54
N ARG A 313 13.00 13.59 -10.31
CA ARG A 313 12.65 13.75 -11.74
C ARG A 313 13.63 14.75 -12.36
N GLU A 314 14.16 14.47 -13.54
CA GLU A 314 15.12 15.34 -14.23
C GLU A 314 14.78 15.48 -15.72
N GLY A 315 14.76 16.72 -16.19
CA GLY A 315 14.60 17.08 -17.60
C GLY A 315 13.16 17.04 -18.11
N GLU A 316 12.88 17.92 -19.08
CA GLU A 316 11.57 18.16 -19.65
C GLU A 316 11.67 17.88 -21.16
N VAL A 317 11.62 16.61 -21.58
CA VAL A 317 11.61 16.27 -23.01
C VAL A 317 10.18 16.37 -23.50
N ALA A 318 9.89 17.38 -24.32
CA ALA A 318 8.55 17.68 -24.81
C ALA A 318 8.33 17.18 -26.23
N PHE A 319 7.30 16.37 -26.41
CA PHE A 319 6.81 15.85 -27.69
C PHE A 319 5.49 16.55 -28.03
N VAL A 320 5.48 17.31 -29.12
CA VAL A 320 4.29 18.05 -29.58
C VAL A 320 3.78 17.52 -30.92
N PRO A 321 2.48 17.60 -31.21
CA PRO A 321 1.96 17.13 -32.49
C PRO A 321 2.47 18.01 -33.64
N ASP A 322 2.69 17.41 -34.81
CA ASP A 322 3.19 18.10 -36.01
C ASP A 322 2.34 19.29 -36.45
N VAL A 323 1.03 19.23 -36.20
CA VAL A 323 0.11 20.35 -36.49
C VAL A 323 0.43 21.62 -35.70
N ARG A 324 1.28 21.53 -34.67
CA ARG A 324 1.70 22.63 -33.80
C ARG A 324 3.11 23.13 -34.13
N ALA A 325 3.37 23.41 -35.40
CA ALA A 325 4.70 23.77 -35.94
C ALA A 325 5.43 24.98 -35.29
N GLY A 326 4.78 25.74 -34.40
CA GLY A 326 5.35 26.88 -33.68
C GLY A 326 5.60 26.69 -32.18
N ALA A 327 5.20 25.55 -31.59
CA ALA A 327 5.48 25.25 -30.19
C ALA A 327 6.95 24.85 -29.98
N ASP A 328 7.53 25.25 -28.86
CA ASP A 328 8.83 24.79 -28.39
C ASP A 328 8.74 23.30 -28.01
N ALA A 329 9.64 22.49 -28.54
CA ALA A 329 9.60 21.04 -28.40
C ALA A 329 10.93 20.40 -28.76
N ASP A 330 11.26 19.31 -28.08
CA ASP A 330 12.43 18.47 -28.37
C ASP A 330 12.17 17.52 -29.53
N ALA A 331 10.92 17.02 -29.65
CA ALA A 331 10.48 16.20 -30.76
C ALA A 331 9.08 16.56 -31.23
N ARG A 332 8.77 16.14 -32.46
CA ARG A 332 7.41 16.22 -33.00
C ARG A 332 6.94 14.84 -33.36
N TYR A 333 5.65 14.60 -33.15
CA TYR A 333 5.02 13.33 -33.48
C TYR A 333 3.91 13.49 -34.54
N GLY A 334 3.77 12.46 -35.36
CA GLY A 334 2.69 12.32 -36.33
C GLY A 334 1.38 11.90 -35.65
N LEU A 335 0.27 12.47 -36.10
CA LEU A 335 -1.07 12.00 -35.73
C LEU A 335 -1.59 11.05 -36.81
N VAL A 336 -1.84 9.80 -36.45
CA VAL A 336 -2.27 8.75 -37.37
C VAL A 336 -3.57 8.14 -36.90
N ASP A 337 -4.50 7.85 -37.81
CA ASP A 337 -5.75 7.17 -37.45
C ASP A 337 -5.46 5.72 -37.03
N THR A 338 -6.07 5.26 -35.95
CA THR A 338 -5.95 3.85 -35.51
C THR A 338 -6.36 2.85 -36.60
N ALA A 339 -7.19 3.25 -37.57
CA ALA A 339 -7.51 2.45 -38.75
C ALA A 339 -6.28 1.95 -39.52
N GLU A 340 -5.17 2.70 -39.50
CA GLU A 340 -3.91 2.37 -40.20
C GLU A 340 -3.07 1.30 -39.48
N ILE A 341 -3.44 0.89 -38.27
CA ILE A 341 -2.75 -0.15 -37.48
C ILE A 341 -3.65 -1.33 -37.12
N ARG A 342 -4.96 -1.25 -37.39
CA ARG A 342 -5.92 -2.35 -37.11
C ARG A 342 -5.72 -3.59 -37.96
N HIS A 343 -4.79 -3.58 -38.93
CA HIS A 343 -4.37 -4.78 -39.66
C HIS A 343 -3.36 -5.63 -38.89
N ILE A 344 -2.75 -5.09 -37.84
CA ILE A 344 -1.92 -5.86 -36.91
C ILE A 344 -2.86 -6.80 -36.15
N ASP A 345 -2.59 -8.09 -36.18
CA ASP A 345 -3.41 -9.10 -35.54
C ASP A 345 -3.08 -9.24 -34.05
N ASP A 346 -1.79 -9.11 -33.67
CA ASP A 346 -1.33 -9.25 -32.28
C ASP A 346 0.01 -8.56 -31.99
N PHE A 347 0.23 -8.25 -30.70
CA PHE A 347 1.53 -7.86 -30.13
C PHE A 347 2.06 -9.03 -29.33
N THR A 348 3.19 -9.61 -29.73
CA THR A 348 3.63 -10.92 -29.26
C THR A 348 4.99 -10.86 -28.58
N GLY A 349 5.24 -11.72 -27.61
CA GLY A 349 6.55 -11.82 -26.97
C GLY A 349 6.52 -12.82 -25.83
N PRO A 350 7.61 -13.55 -25.56
CA PRO A 350 7.64 -14.50 -24.44
C PRO A 350 7.63 -13.76 -23.10
N GLN A 351 7.20 -14.42 -22.03
CA GLN A 351 7.34 -13.87 -20.69
C GLN A 351 8.82 -13.59 -20.37
N LEU A 352 9.10 -12.40 -19.84
CA LEU A 352 10.42 -12.01 -19.32
C LEU A 352 10.57 -12.43 -17.86
N SER A 353 11.81 -12.43 -17.36
CA SER A 353 12.12 -12.75 -15.96
C SER A 353 13.06 -11.73 -15.33
N PHE A 354 13.07 -11.70 -13.99
CA PHE A 354 14.04 -10.91 -13.23
C PHE A 354 15.43 -11.55 -13.28
N THR A 355 16.48 -10.74 -13.34
CA THR A 355 17.88 -11.21 -13.27
C THR A 355 18.31 -11.74 -11.90
N PHE A 356 17.46 -11.58 -10.89
CA PHE A 356 17.62 -12.15 -9.56
C PHE A 356 16.49 -13.13 -9.26
N THR A 357 16.77 -14.13 -8.44
CA THR A 357 15.81 -15.18 -8.12
C THR A 357 14.59 -14.62 -7.38
N VAL A 358 13.45 -14.61 -8.05
CA VAL A 358 12.11 -14.44 -7.46
C VAL A 358 11.47 -15.83 -7.36
N PRO A 359 10.77 -16.18 -6.26
CA PRO A 359 10.04 -17.45 -6.21
C PRO A 359 9.00 -17.56 -7.35
N GLU A 360 9.01 -18.67 -8.08
CA GLU A 360 8.17 -18.91 -9.28
C GLU A 360 6.68 -18.60 -9.05
N PHE A 361 6.11 -18.96 -7.90
CA PHE A 361 4.70 -18.67 -7.60
C PHE A 361 4.38 -17.17 -7.47
N ILE A 362 5.37 -16.35 -7.10
CA ILE A 362 5.24 -14.89 -7.04
C ILE A 362 5.34 -14.34 -8.45
N GLU A 363 6.28 -14.84 -9.25
CA GLU A 363 6.45 -14.47 -10.65
C GLU A 363 5.21 -14.83 -11.49
N ASP A 364 4.61 -16.00 -11.28
CA ASP A 364 3.34 -16.42 -11.88
C ASP A 364 2.20 -15.46 -11.54
N ALA A 365 2.13 -15.00 -10.27
CA ALA A 365 1.07 -14.10 -9.80
C ALA A 365 1.18 -12.69 -10.39
N ILE A 366 2.36 -12.30 -10.86
CA ILE A 366 2.59 -11.02 -11.55
C ILE A 366 2.86 -11.20 -13.06
N SER A 367 2.68 -12.41 -13.60
CA SER A 367 3.01 -12.74 -14.99
C SER A 367 2.38 -11.78 -16.01
N GLY A 368 1.17 -11.31 -15.74
CA GLY A 368 0.49 -10.30 -16.58
C GLY A 368 1.24 -8.97 -16.71
N HIS A 369 2.13 -8.64 -15.76
CA HIS A 369 3.00 -7.46 -15.74
C HIS A 369 4.40 -7.73 -16.31
N ILE A 370 4.66 -8.93 -16.81
CA ILE A 370 5.95 -9.30 -17.44
C ILE A 370 5.76 -10.06 -18.77
N THR A 371 4.56 -9.97 -19.32
CA THR A 371 4.15 -10.53 -20.61
C THR A 371 3.68 -9.44 -21.55
N THR A 372 3.66 -9.72 -22.86
CA THR A 372 3.16 -8.81 -23.89
C THR A 372 1.73 -8.30 -23.63
N VAL A 373 1.43 -7.10 -24.12
CA VAL A 373 0.09 -6.51 -24.12
C VAL A 373 -0.75 -6.96 -25.32
N GLY A 374 -2.08 -6.91 -25.19
CA GLY A 374 -3.00 -7.18 -26.31
C GLY A 374 -3.31 -5.92 -27.14
N VAL A 375 -4.02 -6.11 -28.26
CA VAL A 375 -4.37 -5.01 -29.17
C VAL A 375 -5.41 -4.04 -28.57
N PRO A 376 -5.24 -2.70 -28.70
CA PRO A 376 -6.18 -1.70 -28.19
C PRO A 376 -7.63 -1.88 -28.64
N TRP A 377 -7.87 -2.13 -29.92
CA TRP A 377 -9.21 -2.20 -30.52
C TRP A 377 -10.04 -3.43 -30.13
N SER A 378 -9.47 -4.37 -29.36
CA SER A 378 -10.23 -5.47 -28.76
C SER A 378 -10.86 -5.11 -27.42
N GLN A 379 -10.44 -3.99 -26.82
CA GLN A 379 -10.78 -3.62 -25.44
C GLN A 379 -12.12 -2.87 -25.39
N PRO A 380 -12.97 -3.09 -24.36
CA PRO A 380 -14.23 -2.37 -24.20
C PRO A 380 -14.07 -0.84 -24.24
N ARG A 381 -13.03 -0.30 -23.59
CA ARG A 381 -12.72 1.14 -23.55
C ARG A 381 -12.42 1.77 -24.91
N PHE A 382 -11.98 0.97 -25.90
CA PHE A 382 -11.79 1.47 -27.27
C PHE A 382 -13.14 1.78 -27.93
N SER A 383 -14.12 0.90 -27.77
CA SER A 383 -15.45 1.07 -28.39
C SER A 383 -16.36 2.00 -27.56
N ASN A 384 -16.30 1.89 -26.23
CA ASN A 384 -17.02 2.75 -25.31
C ASN A 384 -16.08 3.29 -24.21
N PRO A 385 -15.55 4.51 -24.40
CA PRO A 385 -14.57 5.11 -23.49
C PRO A 385 -15.14 5.53 -22.14
N GLU A 386 -16.46 5.62 -21.96
CA GLU A 386 -17.03 5.93 -20.63
C GLU A 386 -16.72 4.81 -19.62
N THR A 387 -16.41 3.61 -20.10
CA THR A 387 -16.01 2.49 -19.24
C THR A 387 -14.70 2.76 -18.50
N ASP A 388 -13.91 3.72 -18.98
CA ASP A 388 -12.67 4.19 -18.35
C ASP A 388 -12.88 5.38 -17.39
N ILE A 389 -14.10 5.89 -17.22
CA ILE A 389 -14.40 6.90 -16.18
C ILE A 389 -14.52 6.18 -14.83
N SER A 390 -13.40 6.06 -14.13
CA SER A 390 -13.28 5.35 -12.86
C SER A 390 -13.87 6.12 -11.68
N ASP A 391 -13.77 7.46 -11.69
CA ASP A 391 -14.24 8.27 -10.56
C ASP A 391 -15.79 8.37 -10.55
N PRO A 392 -16.46 7.94 -9.46
CA PRO A 392 -17.92 7.96 -9.39
C PRO A 392 -18.51 9.38 -9.46
N GLN A 393 -17.81 10.39 -8.94
CA GLN A 393 -18.28 11.77 -8.95
C GLN A 393 -18.20 12.35 -10.36
N HIS A 394 -17.12 12.09 -11.10
CA HIS A 394 -17.00 12.49 -12.50
C HIS A 394 -18.03 11.80 -13.38
N ARG A 395 -18.23 10.48 -13.17
CA ARG A 395 -19.26 9.72 -13.89
C ARG A 395 -20.66 10.27 -13.65
N ALA A 396 -21.01 10.56 -12.40
CA ALA A 396 -22.27 11.21 -12.05
C ALA A 396 -22.40 12.61 -12.67
N ALA A 397 -21.31 13.39 -12.67
CA ALA A 397 -21.30 14.73 -13.27
C ALA A 397 -21.53 14.70 -14.79
N LEU A 398 -20.98 13.72 -15.51
CA LEU A 398 -21.28 13.54 -16.94
C LEU A 398 -22.71 13.04 -17.17
N ALA A 399 -23.21 12.11 -16.37
CA ALA A 399 -24.58 11.61 -16.47
C ALA A 399 -25.64 12.70 -16.25
N ASP A 400 -25.37 13.67 -15.37
CA ASP A 400 -26.24 14.83 -15.16
C ASP A 400 -26.31 15.76 -16.41
N ARG A 401 -25.28 15.75 -17.25
CA ARG A 401 -25.13 16.63 -18.42
C ARG A 401 -25.54 15.96 -19.73
N TYR A 402 -25.27 14.66 -19.87
CA TYR A 402 -25.37 13.92 -21.12
C TYR A 402 -26.19 12.64 -20.90
N GLU A 403 -27.40 12.58 -21.48
CA GLU A 403 -28.35 11.48 -21.31
C GLU A 403 -27.75 10.08 -21.56
N PRO A 404 -26.85 9.86 -22.55
CA PRO A 404 -26.30 8.53 -22.79
C PRO A 404 -25.40 8.00 -21.66
N ILE A 405 -24.83 8.88 -20.82
CA ILE A 405 -23.94 8.46 -19.74
C ILE A 405 -24.80 8.09 -18.52
N GLU A 406 -24.63 6.87 -18.02
CA GLU A 406 -25.25 6.48 -16.76
C GLU A 406 -24.32 6.77 -15.57
N ALA A 407 -24.87 7.36 -14.51
CA ALA A 407 -24.11 7.78 -13.32
C ALA A 407 -23.41 6.61 -12.60
N GLY A 408 -23.84 5.37 -12.85
CA GLY A 408 -23.38 4.20 -12.13
C GLY A 408 -23.88 4.15 -10.68
N GLY A 409 -23.29 3.25 -9.90
CA GLY A 409 -23.48 3.16 -8.46
C GLY A 409 -22.21 3.48 -7.68
N ASP A 410 -22.28 3.41 -6.35
CA ASP A 410 -21.09 3.54 -5.51
C ASP A 410 -20.04 2.47 -5.88
N VAL A 411 -18.77 2.87 -5.97
CA VAL A 411 -17.67 1.93 -6.21
C VAL A 411 -17.33 1.19 -4.93
N SER A 412 -17.53 -0.13 -4.98
CA SER A 412 -17.03 -1.06 -3.98
C SER A 412 -15.50 -1.08 -4.03
N ARG A 413 -14.84 -1.06 -2.86
CA ARG A 413 -13.38 -0.98 -2.77
C ARG A 413 -12.84 -1.59 -1.49
N ILE A 414 -11.64 -2.17 -1.59
CA ILE A 414 -10.76 -2.43 -0.45
C ILE A 414 -9.63 -1.41 -0.52
N LEU A 415 -9.38 -0.68 0.57
CA LEU A 415 -8.37 0.37 0.59
C LEU A 415 -7.54 0.34 1.87
N GLY A 416 -6.27 0.74 1.76
CA GLY A 416 -5.38 0.93 2.90
C GLY A 416 -4.16 1.76 2.50
N ALA A 417 -3.34 2.11 3.46
CA ALA A 417 -2.10 2.85 3.24
C ALA A 417 -0.96 2.17 3.97
N VAL A 418 0.03 1.73 3.20
CA VAL A 418 1.28 1.20 3.72
C VAL A 418 1.98 2.26 4.56
N ARG A 419 2.49 1.82 5.71
CA ARG A 419 3.33 2.61 6.60
C ARG A 419 4.56 1.81 6.96
N GLU A 420 5.72 2.43 6.80
CA GLU A 420 6.99 1.84 7.21
C GLU A 420 7.11 1.97 8.73
N ALA A 421 7.22 0.84 9.41
CA ALA A 421 7.51 0.76 10.83
C ALA A 421 9.02 0.89 11.04
N THR A 422 9.42 1.90 11.80
CA THR A 422 10.81 2.23 12.15
C THR A 422 10.92 2.46 13.66
N GLY A 423 12.14 2.54 14.19
CA GLY A 423 12.37 2.98 15.57
C GLY A 423 11.72 4.31 15.90
N ALA A 424 11.07 4.41 17.06
CA ALA A 424 10.56 5.67 17.56
C ALA A 424 11.66 6.49 18.24
N ASP A 425 11.99 7.67 17.69
CA ASP A 425 12.99 8.59 18.26
C ASP A 425 12.70 9.02 19.71
N ASP A 426 11.45 8.97 20.15
CA ASP A 426 11.00 9.33 21.49
C ASP A 426 10.81 8.13 22.43
N ALA A 427 11.04 6.90 21.94
CA ALA A 427 11.05 5.71 22.77
C ALA A 427 12.42 5.48 23.43
N PRO A 428 12.47 5.16 24.73
CA PRO A 428 13.73 4.83 25.39
C PRO A 428 14.21 3.45 24.95
N GLY A 429 15.36 3.40 24.25
CA GLY A 429 15.89 2.15 23.71
C GLY A 429 14.93 1.49 22.71
N SER A 430 14.92 0.16 22.68
CA SER A 430 14.11 -0.67 21.79
C SER A 430 12.70 -0.89 22.37
N ASN A 431 11.97 0.21 22.62
CA ASN A 431 10.67 0.16 23.30
C ASN A 431 9.49 0.75 22.52
N GLY A 432 9.63 1.00 21.23
CA GLY A 432 8.55 1.55 20.44
C GLY A 432 8.91 1.77 18.98
N VAL A 433 7.87 1.81 18.16
CA VAL A 433 7.98 2.11 16.73
C VAL A 433 7.23 3.38 16.36
N ALA A 434 7.63 3.97 15.24
CA ALA A 434 6.91 5.01 14.55
C ALA A 434 6.48 4.51 13.16
N LEU A 435 5.34 4.99 12.68
CA LEU A 435 4.79 4.65 11.38
C LEU A 435 4.98 5.83 10.41
N LEU A 436 5.83 5.64 9.40
CA LEU A 436 6.18 6.66 8.41
C LEU A 436 5.60 6.34 7.03
N ALA A 437 5.57 7.32 6.13
CA ALA A 437 5.24 7.07 4.74
C ALA A 437 6.35 6.22 4.08
N PRO A 438 6.02 5.22 3.27
CA PRO A 438 7.02 4.35 2.65
C PRO A 438 7.84 5.13 1.62
N SER A 439 9.10 4.71 1.46
CA SER A 439 10.04 5.28 0.49
C SER A 439 10.03 4.56 -0.88
N ILE A 440 9.36 3.41 -0.94
CA ILE A 440 9.29 2.52 -2.11
C ILE A 440 7.83 2.18 -2.45
N GLU A 441 7.60 1.79 -3.70
CA GLU A 441 6.33 1.22 -4.12
C GLU A 441 6.14 -0.19 -3.54
N THR A 442 4.90 -0.49 -3.16
CA THR A 442 4.46 -1.82 -2.73
C THR A 442 3.40 -2.37 -3.66
N VAL A 443 3.20 -3.68 -3.63
CA VAL A 443 2.19 -4.38 -4.43
C VAL A 443 1.25 -5.11 -3.49
N ALA A 444 -0.04 -5.01 -3.77
CA ALA A 444 -1.07 -5.73 -3.06
C ALA A 444 -1.71 -6.79 -3.96
N LEU A 445 -1.98 -7.97 -3.37
CA LEU A 445 -2.63 -9.09 -4.03
C LEU A 445 -3.84 -9.53 -3.19
N LEU A 446 -4.98 -9.67 -3.85
CA LEU A 446 -6.18 -10.27 -3.27
C LEU A 446 -6.33 -11.71 -3.78
N GLU A 447 -6.04 -12.72 -2.97
CA GLU A 447 -5.91 -14.11 -3.47
C GLU A 447 -7.19 -14.69 -4.09
N SER A 448 -8.36 -14.19 -3.71
CA SER A 448 -9.66 -14.60 -4.25
C SER A 448 -9.95 -14.03 -5.64
N ASP A 449 -9.31 -12.92 -5.99
CA ASP A 449 -9.42 -12.20 -7.25
C ASP A 449 -7.99 -11.80 -7.65
N PRO A 450 -7.17 -12.77 -8.08
CA PRO A 450 -5.71 -12.67 -8.11
C PRO A 450 -5.25 -11.73 -9.22
N GLU A 451 -5.38 -10.43 -8.96
CA GLU A 451 -4.81 -9.34 -9.72
C GLU A 451 -3.94 -8.53 -8.75
N ALA A 452 -2.66 -8.41 -9.09
CA ALA A 452 -1.71 -7.62 -8.31
C ALA A 452 -1.83 -6.13 -8.70
N VAL A 453 -2.00 -5.26 -7.70
CA VAL A 453 -2.11 -3.81 -7.89
C VAL A 453 -0.94 -3.07 -7.23
N PRO A 454 -0.33 -2.08 -7.91
CA PRO A 454 0.69 -1.24 -7.31
C PRO A 454 0.07 -0.22 -6.35
N SER A 455 0.83 0.18 -5.34
CA SER A 455 0.48 1.30 -4.46
C SER A 455 0.88 2.64 -5.08
N PHE A 456 0.14 3.72 -4.81
CA PHE A 456 0.48 5.09 -5.21
C PHE A 456 0.46 5.99 -3.98
N SER A 457 1.49 6.83 -3.76
CA SER A 457 1.65 7.59 -2.50
C SER A 457 1.48 6.73 -1.22
N GLY A 458 1.77 5.44 -1.32
CA GLY A 458 1.68 4.44 -0.25
C GLY A 458 0.26 3.90 -0.06
N VAL A 459 -0.71 4.36 -0.85
CA VAL A 459 -2.09 3.92 -0.85
C VAL A 459 -2.24 2.70 -1.74
N VAL A 460 -2.89 1.66 -1.22
CA VAL A 460 -3.35 0.49 -1.94
C VAL A 460 -4.86 0.61 -2.09
N THR A 461 -5.36 0.49 -3.32
CA THR A 461 -6.79 0.47 -3.62
C THR A 461 -7.08 -0.66 -4.61
N LEU A 462 -8.07 -1.49 -4.29
CA LEU A 462 -8.66 -2.45 -5.21
C LEU A 462 -10.11 -2.09 -5.46
N GLU A 463 -10.46 -1.76 -6.70
CA GLU A 463 -11.83 -1.45 -7.09
C GLU A 463 -12.64 -2.69 -7.50
N ASN A 464 -13.91 -2.65 -7.13
CA ASN A 464 -14.93 -3.67 -7.36
C ASN A 464 -14.49 -5.09 -6.97
N PRO A 465 -13.92 -5.33 -5.77
CA PRO A 465 -13.72 -6.68 -5.27
C PRO A 465 -15.08 -7.37 -5.07
N GLY A 466 -15.15 -8.67 -5.35
CA GLY A 466 -16.36 -9.44 -5.06
C GLY A 466 -16.70 -9.41 -3.56
N GLU A 467 -17.96 -9.50 -3.19
CA GLU A 467 -18.34 -9.65 -1.77
C GLU A 467 -17.87 -11.01 -1.21
N GLY A 468 -17.42 -11.04 0.04
CA GLY A 468 -17.05 -12.27 0.74
C GLY A 468 -15.76 -12.17 1.56
N ASP A 469 -15.22 -13.34 1.91
CA ASP A 469 -13.94 -13.42 2.62
C ASP A 469 -12.78 -13.39 1.63
N HIS A 470 -11.80 -12.54 1.91
CA HIS A 470 -10.60 -12.37 1.12
C HIS A 470 -9.34 -12.56 1.97
N GLN A 471 -8.24 -12.85 1.29
CA GLN A 471 -6.90 -12.77 1.85
C GLN A 471 -6.12 -11.70 1.07
N LEU A 472 -5.80 -10.62 1.75
CA LEU A 472 -4.97 -9.54 1.26
C LEU A 472 -3.52 -9.83 1.67
N THR A 473 -2.61 -9.78 0.69
CA THR A 473 -1.18 -9.77 0.94
C THR A 473 -0.60 -8.50 0.36
N VAL A 474 0.17 -7.75 1.15
CA VAL A 474 0.93 -6.60 0.68
C VAL A 474 2.41 -6.92 0.81
N ASN A 475 3.15 -6.69 -0.26
CA ASN A 475 4.58 -6.97 -0.31
C ASN A 475 5.33 -5.79 -0.92
N GLY A 476 6.57 -5.62 -0.51
CA GLY A 476 7.45 -4.56 -0.99
C GLY A 476 8.87 -5.08 -1.09
N ALA A 477 9.62 -4.49 -2.01
CA ALA A 477 11.03 -4.72 -2.13
C ALA A 477 11.75 -4.54 -0.78
N GLY A 478 12.43 -5.57 -0.29
CA GLY A 478 13.13 -5.50 1.00
C GLY A 478 12.27 -5.25 2.23
N MET A 479 10.96 -5.33 2.12
CA MET A 479 10.03 -5.28 3.23
C MET A 479 9.58 -6.68 3.61
N ALA A 480 9.29 -6.88 4.89
CA ALA A 480 8.61 -8.09 5.34
C ALA A 480 7.13 -8.00 4.92
N PRO A 481 6.56 -9.08 4.34
CA PRO A 481 5.22 -9.04 3.78
C PRO A 481 4.16 -8.91 4.88
N TYR A 482 3.14 -8.10 4.61
CA TYR A 482 1.93 -8.00 5.40
C TYR A 482 0.87 -8.95 4.84
N GLY A 483 0.11 -9.61 5.72
CA GLY A 483 -0.97 -10.50 5.30
C GLY A 483 -2.14 -10.43 6.27
N GLU A 484 -3.35 -10.34 5.72
CA GLU A 484 -4.58 -10.19 6.49
C GLU A 484 -5.74 -10.89 5.79
N LYS A 485 -6.61 -11.54 6.57
CA LYS A 485 -7.92 -11.98 6.12
C LYS A 485 -8.96 -10.95 6.51
N LEU A 486 -9.70 -10.47 5.52
CA LEU A 486 -10.76 -9.48 5.67
C LEU A 486 -12.05 -9.98 5.03
N THR A 487 -13.18 -9.48 5.52
CA THR A 487 -14.50 -9.73 4.93
C THR A 487 -14.98 -8.45 4.26
N HIS A 488 -15.29 -8.53 2.97
CA HIS A 488 -15.83 -7.44 2.18
C HIS A 488 -17.35 -7.61 2.02
N GLU A 489 -18.14 -6.68 2.56
CA GLU A 489 -19.61 -6.73 2.51
C GLU A 489 -20.20 -5.86 1.37
N GLY A 490 -19.35 -5.38 0.45
CA GLY A 490 -19.71 -4.32 -0.48
C GLY A 490 -19.42 -2.93 0.10
N GLY A 491 -19.39 -1.90 -0.75
CA GLY A 491 -18.99 -0.54 -0.33
C GLY A 491 -17.49 -0.43 -0.04
N THR A 492 -17.09 0.23 1.04
CA THR A 492 -15.66 0.43 1.37
C THR A 492 -15.23 -0.43 2.55
N THR A 493 -14.21 -1.26 2.36
CA THR A 493 -13.51 -1.98 3.43
C THR A 493 -12.10 -1.41 3.62
N ARG A 494 -11.75 -1.03 4.86
CA ARG A 494 -10.39 -0.62 5.21
C ARG A 494 -9.55 -1.83 5.56
N ALA A 495 -8.36 -1.94 4.96
CA ALA A 495 -7.36 -2.93 5.30
C ALA A 495 -6.39 -2.38 6.35
N GLY A 496 -5.81 -3.28 7.15
CA GLY A 496 -4.93 -2.91 8.25
C GLY A 496 -5.66 -2.23 9.42
N VAL A 497 -4.88 -1.64 10.31
CA VAL A 497 -5.41 -0.95 11.49
C VAL A 497 -5.94 0.41 11.08
N GLU A 498 -7.27 0.57 11.06
CA GLU A 498 -7.92 1.84 10.71
C GLU A 498 -7.49 2.38 9.33
N GLY A 499 -7.11 1.49 8.41
CA GLY A 499 -6.58 1.85 7.09
C GLY A 499 -5.05 1.96 7.01
N ALA A 500 -4.32 1.86 8.12
CA ALA A 500 -2.86 1.80 8.12
C ALA A 500 -2.38 0.35 8.00
N ILE A 501 -1.43 0.08 7.09
CA ILE A 501 -0.82 -1.24 6.87
C ILE A 501 0.66 -1.15 7.27
N PRO A 502 1.02 -1.44 8.53
CA PRO A 502 2.40 -1.38 8.99
C PRO A 502 3.24 -2.51 8.39
N MET A 503 4.41 -2.15 7.86
CA MET A 503 5.39 -3.07 7.32
C MET A 503 6.78 -2.68 7.81
N SER A 504 7.62 -3.66 8.12
CA SER A 504 9.01 -3.43 8.55
C SER A 504 9.97 -3.79 7.42
N ALA A 505 11.13 -3.13 7.37
CA ALA A 505 12.23 -3.58 6.55
C ALA A 505 12.61 -5.03 6.94
N ASN A 506 12.95 -5.87 5.96
CA ASN A 506 13.30 -7.28 6.20
C ASN A 506 14.45 -7.43 7.19
N GLU A 507 15.42 -6.51 7.13
CA GLU A 507 16.57 -6.55 8.02
C GLU A 507 16.21 -6.26 9.47
N ASP A 508 15.09 -5.58 9.73
CA ASP A 508 14.59 -5.21 11.07
C ASP A 508 13.33 -5.98 11.49
N ALA A 509 12.81 -6.84 10.62
CA ALA A 509 11.59 -7.58 10.86
C ALA A 509 11.84 -8.83 11.70
N VAL A 510 11.05 -8.97 12.76
CA VAL A 510 10.99 -10.17 13.61
C VAL A 510 9.64 -10.85 13.41
N LYS A 511 9.66 -12.15 13.12
CA LYS A 511 8.41 -12.90 12.93
C LYS A 511 7.85 -13.38 14.26
N VAL A 512 6.79 -12.74 14.73
CA VAL A 512 6.01 -13.18 15.90
C VAL A 512 5.03 -14.26 15.46
N ARG A 513 5.27 -15.50 15.90
CA ARG A 513 4.41 -16.65 15.65
C ARG A 513 3.69 -17.02 16.92
N GLY A 514 2.44 -17.44 16.81
CA GLY A 514 1.73 -17.96 17.96
C GLY A 514 0.67 -18.99 17.62
N GLU A 515 0.32 -19.76 18.64
CA GLU A 515 -0.79 -20.71 18.59
C GLU A 515 -1.67 -20.59 19.84
N THR A 516 -2.98 -20.67 19.65
CA THR A 516 -3.95 -20.78 20.73
C THR A 516 -3.82 -22.12 21.45
N ALA A 517 -4.37 -22.21 22.67
CA ALA A 517 -4.47 -23.46 23.40
C ALA A 517 -5.10 -24.61 22.57
N GLU A 518 -4.72 -25.86 22.88
CA GLU A 518 -5.12 -27.02 22.09
C GLU A 518 -6.65 -27.12 21.93
N GLY A 519 -7.13 -27.22 20.69
CA GLY A 519 -8.55 -27.32 20.37
C GLY A 519 -9.29 -25.98 20.31
N THR A 520 -8.64 -24.87 20.66
CA THR A 520 -9.20 -23.52 20.57
C THR A 520 -8.95 -22.92 19.20
N ALA A 521 -9.98 -22.39 18.54
CA ALA A 521 -9.83 -21.70 17.27
C ALA A 521 -9.45 -20.22 17.49
N LEU A 522 -8.66 -19.65 16.58
CA LEU A 522 -8.31 -18.23 16.58
C LEU A 522 -9.33 -17.42 15.76
N ALA A 523 -9.94 -16.41 16.39
CA ALA A 523 -10.84 -15.46 15.73
C ALA A 523 -10.08 -14.25 15.19
N SER A 524 -9.28 -13.59 16.03
CA SER A 524 -8.45 -12.44 15.64
C SER A 524 -7.21 -12.31 16.52
N VAL A 525 -6.22 -11.56 16.03
CA VAL A 525 -5.01 -11.16 16.73
C VAL A 525 -4.85 -9.65 16.60
N ALA A 526 -4.46 -8.99 17.67
CA ALA A 526 -3.96 -7.63 17.64
C ALA A 526 -2.52 -7.58 18.16
N LEU A 527 -1.71 -6.70 17.57
CA LEU A 527 -0.36 -6.38 18.00
C LEU A 527 -0.32 -4.88 18.29
N ASP A 528 -0.17 -4.51 19.56
CA ASP A 528 -0.22 -3.12 20.04
C ASP A 528 1.14 -2.70 20.62
N ASP A 529 1.79 -1.74 19.95
CA ASP A 529 3.08 -1.19 20.29
C ASP A 529 2.97 0.02 21.23
N ASP A 530 3.67 -0.02 22.36
CA ASP A 530 4.54 1.04 22.88
C ASP A 530 4.05 2.48 23.15
N PHE A 531 4.13 3.50 22.28
CA PHE A 531 4.67 3.58 20.92
C PHE A 531 3.59 3.96 19.90
N ALA A 532 3.60 3.29 18.75
CA ALA A 532 2.71 3.55 17.62
C ALA A 532 1.23 3.26 17.90
N GLY A 533 0.92 2.46 18.92
CA GLY A 533 -0.41 1.92 19.17
C GLY A 533 -0.61 0.61 18.41
N PRO A 534 -1.85 0.25 18.04
CA PRO A 534 -2.10 -0.97 17.28
C PRO A 534 -1.40 -0.90 15.92
N VAL A 535 -0.53 -1.87 15.65
CA VAL A 535 0.18 -2.05 14.38
C VAL A 535 -0.32 -3.25 13.57
N TYR A 536 -1.16 -4.07 14.18
CA TYR A 536 -1.93 -5.12 13.51
C TYR A 536 -3.23 -5.33 14.30
N ASP A 537 -4.37 -5.44 13.64
CA ASP A 537 -5.64 -5.84 14.26
C ASP A 537 -6.51 -6.52 13.21
N GLY A 538 -6.60 -7.85 13.28
CA GLY A 538 -7.36 -8.59 12.29
C GLY A 538 -7.16 -10.09 12.38
N ARG A 539 -7.54 -10.79 11.30
CA ARG A 539 -7.40 -12.25 11.23
C ARG A 539 -6.19 -12.61 10.39
N PRO A 540 -5.10 -13.13 10.97
CA PRO A 540 -3.91 -13.47 10.20
C PRO A 540 -4.15 -14.64 9.24
N PRO A 541 -3.45 -14.69 8.10
CA PRO A 541 -3.43 -15.84 7.23
C PRO A 541 -2.75 -17.01 7.95
N GLY A 542 -3.29 -18.23 7.79
CA GLY A 542 -2.80 -19.38 8.55
C GLY A 542 -3.83 -20.47 8.77
N GLU A 543 -3.36 -21.56 9.38
CA GLU A 543 -4.18 -22.65 9.89
C GLU A 543 -5.03 -22.19 11.08
N ALA A 544 -6.13 -22.91 11.34
CA ALA A 544 -7.00 -22.59 12.47
C ALA A 544 -6.20 -22.64 13.79
N GLY A 545 -6.24 -21.55 14.56
CA GLY A 545 -5.55 -21.47 15.85
C GLY A 545 -4.10 -20.98 15.77
N ARG A 546 -3.53 -20.74 14.58
CA ARG A 546 -2.13 -20.32 14.41
C ARG A 546 -2.02 -18.98 13.69
N PHE A 547 -0.98 -18.21 14.02
CA PHE A 547 -0.66 -16.97 13.34
C PHE A 547 0.84 -16.74 13.20
N GLY A 548 1.21 -15.86 12.26
CA GLY A 548 2.55 -15.34 12.10
C GLY A 548 2.47 -13.93 11.53
N ILE A 549 2.94 -12.95 12.30
CA ILE A 549 2.90 -11.52 11.97
C ILE A 549 4.33 -10.99 12.06
N TYR A 550 4.75 -10.14 11.12
CA TYR A 550 6.04 -9.46 11.21
C TYR A 550 5.88 -8.17 12.01
N ALA A 551 6.84 -7.94 12.90
CA ALA A 551 6.94 -6.76 13.73
C ALA A 551 8.34 -6.18 13.62
N HIS A 552 8.52 -4.90 13.93
CA HIS A 552 9.85 -4.28 13.92
C HIS A 552 10.61 -4.66 15.21
N ARG A 553 11.91 -4.90 15.12
CA ARG A 553 12.73 -5.33 16.28
C ARG A 553 12.77 -4.33 17.43
N GLU A 554 12.68 -3.02 17.12
CA GLU A 554 12.74 -1.97 18.14
C GLU A 554 11.40 -1.73 18.85
N GLY A 555 10.34 -2.45 18.46
CA GLY A 555 9.04 -2.30 19.08
C GLY A 555 8.89 -3.06 20.39
N ALA A 556 7.87 -2.69 21.14
CA ALA A 556 7.54 -3.35 22.39
C ALA A 556 6.03 -3.56 22.46
N TYR A 557 5.65 -4.80 22.22
CA TYR A 557 4.31 -5.14 21.80
C TYR A 557 3.53 -5.88 22.87
N THR A 558 2.22 -5.64 22.87
CA THR A 558 1.24 -6.55 23.48
C THR A 558 0.54 -7.32 22.36
N VAL A 559 0.70 -8.63 22.36
CA VAL A 559 -0.08 -9.53 21.51
C VAL A 559 -1.38 -9.83 22.22
N GLU A 560 -2.50 -9.49 21.62
CA GLU A 560 -3.83 -9.85 22.11
C GLU A 560 -4.48 -10.84 21.16
N ILE A 561 -5.04 -11.90 21.72
CA ILE A 561 -5.80 -12.86 20.94
C ILE A 561 -7.27 -12.84 21.34
N ARG A 562 -8.13 -13.10 20.36
CA ARG A 562 -9.52 -13.49 20.60
C ARG A 562 -9.73 -14.89 20.06
N ASP A 563 -10.21 -15.78 20.89
CA ASP A 563 -10.56 -17.13 20.48
C ASP A 563 -11.95 -17.19 19.79
N GLY A 564 -12.28 -18.35 19.22
CA GLY A 564 -13.55 -18.59 18.54
C GLY A 564 -14.79 -18.55 19.44
N SER A 565 -14.63 -18.59 20.77
CA SER A 565 -15.71 -18.36 21.75
C SER A 565 -15.85 -16.89 22.17
N GLY A 566 -14.92 -16.03 21.74
CA GLY A 566 -14.85 -14.62 22.12
C GLY A 566 -14.02 -14.34 23.38
N GLY A 567 -13.42 -15.38 23.98
CA GLY A 567 -12.47 -15.26 25.08
C GLY A 567 -11.22 -14.48 24.65
N ARG A 568 -10.64 -13.73 25.58
CA ARG A 568 -9.48 -12.86 25.33
C ARG A 568 -8.27 -13.34 26.11
N GLY A 569 -7.11 -13.29 25.47
CA GLY A 569 -5.81 -13.56 26.08
C GLY A 569 -4.81 -12.49 25.63
N ALA A 570 -3.75 -12.28 26.42
CA ALA A 570 -2.72 -11.31 26.09
C ALA A 570 -1.34 -11.84 26.50
N LEU A 571 -0.31 -11.53 25.72
CA LEU A 571 1.09 -11.73 26.08
C LEU A 571 1.89 -10.48 25.73
N ARG A 572 2.98 -10.28 26.46
CA ARG A 572 3.95 -9.25 26.15
C ARG A 572 5.06 -9.82 25.26
N VAL A 573 5.38 -9.12 24.18
CA VAL A 573 6.41 -9.48 23.21
C VAL A 573 7.35 -8.32 22.99
N ASN A 574 8.60 -8.50 23.37
CA ASN A 574 9.68 -7.54 23.16
C ASN A 574 10.81 -8.26 22.42
N PRO A 575 11.04 -7.96 21.14
CA PRO A 575 12.15 -8.56 20.40
C PRO A 575 13.51 -8.12 20.94
N ASN A 576 14.46 -9.04 20.96
CA ASN A 576 15.87 -8.73 21.14
C ASN A 576 16.52 -8.41 19.79
N ALA A 577 17.68 -7.76 19.81
CA ALA A 577 18.41 -7.37 18.60
C ALA A 577 18.71 -8.54 17.64
N ASP A 578 18.99 -9.73 18.19
CA ASP A 578 19.35 -10.94 17.42
C ASP A 578 18.15 -11.84 17.10
N ASP A 579 16.92 -11.46 17.49
CA ASP A 579 15.73 -12.28 17.25
C ASP A 579 15.29 -12.20 15.78
N GLU A 580 15.18 -13.35 15.12
CA GLU A 580 14.54 -13.47 13.80
C GLU A 580 13.08 -13.95 13.91
N VAL A 581 12.79 -14.77 14.92
CA VAL A 581 11.50 -15.40 15.16
C VAL A 581 11.24 -15.50 16.66
N ILE A 582 10.03 -15.16 17.08
CA ILE A 582 9.53 -15.36 18.44
C ILE A 582 8.34 -16.31 18.38
N ASP A 583 8.42 -17.44 19.06
CA ASP A 583 7.35 -18.45 19.10
C ASP A 583 6.56 -18.38 20.41
N LEU A 584 5.25 -18.16 20.31
CA LEU A 584 4.29 -18.07 21.43
C LEU A 584 3.38 -19.30 21.43
N SER A 585 3.68 -20.29 22.26
CA SER A 585 2.90 -21.53 22.31
C SER A 585 1.80 -21.51 23.38
N GLY A 586 0.63 -22.06 23.04
CA GLY A 586 -0.42 -22.36 24.01
C GLY A 586 -1.03 -21.13 24.68
N ILE A 587 -1.33 -20.09 23.89
CA ILE A 587 -1.89 -18.85 24.43
C ILE A 587 -3.27 -19.14 25.01
N GLU A 588 -3.38 -18.99 26.33
CA GLU A 588 -4.61 -19.13 27.09
C GLU A 588 -5.45 -17.85 27.04
N THR A 589 -6.76 -18.00 27.13
CA THR A 589 -7.74 -16.92 27.23
C THR A 589 -8.45 -16.98 28.58
N GLY A 590 -9.11 -15.89 28.97
CA GLY A 590 -9.89 -15.83 30.20
C GLY A 590 -9.20 -15.09 31.33
N LYS A 591 -9.88 -15.01 32.48
CA LYS A 591 -9.48 -14.10 33.57
C LYS A 591 -8.13 -14.44 34.20
N VAL A 592 -7.78 -15.72 34.34
CA VAL A 592 -6.48 -16.15 34.88
C VAL A 592 -5.33 -15.72 33.97
N ALA A 593 -5.43 -16.01 32.66
CA ALA A 593 -4.42 -15.65 31.67
C ALA A 593 -4.21 -14.13 31.61
N LEU A 594 -5.29 -13.34 31.66
CA LEU A 594 -5.19 -11.88 31.68
C LEU A 594 -4.58 -11.35 32.99
N ALA A 595 -4.90 -11.94 34.15
CA ALA A 595 -4.29 -11.55 35.42
C ALA A 595 -2.77 -11.87 35.44
N ASP A 596 -2.37 -13.01 34.87
CA ASP A 596 -0.97 -13.39 34.67
C ASP A 596 -0.24 -12.38 33.77
N PHE A 597 -0.85 -12.01 32.64
CA PHE A 597 -0.32 -10.99 31.73
C PHE A 597 -0.12 -9.63 32.44
N LEU A 598 -1.12 -9.17 33.20
CA LEU A 598 -1.04 -7.88 33.90
C LEU A 598 0.13 -7.84 34.89
N LEU A 599 0.37 -8.94 35.61
CA LEU A 599 1.53 -9.06 36.49
C LEU A 599 2.84 -9.00 35.70
N GLN A 600 3.00 -9.78 34.64
CA GLN A 600 4.22 -9.76 33.82
C GLN A 600 4.49 -8.39 33.20
N PHE A 601 3.46 -7.72 32.70
CA PHE A 601 3.58 -6.37 32.15
C PHE A 601 4.10 -5.37 33.20
N LEU A 602 3.57 -5.42 34.43
CA LEU A 602 3.98 -4.53 35.51
C LEU A 602 5.39 -4.86 36.03
N VAL A 603 5.77 -6.14 36.09
CA VAL A 603 7.13 -6.56 36.42
C VAL A 603 8.13 -6.02 35.40
N GLY A 604 7.87 -6.18 34.09
CA GLY A 604 8.70 -5.62 33.03
C GLY A 604 8.79 -4.09 33.09
N THR A 605 7.66 -3.42 33.34
CA THR A 605 7.62 -1.97 33.54
C THR A 605 8.48 -1.53 34.72
N ARG A 606 8.40 -2.25 35.85
CA ARG A 606 9.21 -1.98 37.03
C ARG A 606 10.69 -2.09 36.71
N LEU A 607 11.13 -3.18 36.07
CA LEU A 607 12.53 -3.40 35.70
C LEU A 607 13.08 -2.26 34.83
N GLN A 608 12.32 -1.87 33.80
CA GLN A 608 12.74 -0.81 32.88
C GLN A 608 12.77 0.57 33.55
N VAL A 609 11.80 0.89 34.41
CA VAL A 609 11.83 2.13 35.20
C VAL A 609 13.04 2.15 36.16
N ALA A 610 13.40 1.00 36.75
CA ALA A 610 14.58 0.89 37.60
C ALA A 610 15.89 1.07 36.80
N ALA A 611 16.00 0.48 35.60
CA ALA A 611 17.16 0.68 34.73
C ALA A 611 17.34 2.15 34.36
N ILE A 612 16.27 2.84 33.93
CA ILE A 612 16.31 4.28 33.64
C ILE A 612 16.73 5.08 34.89
N ARG A 613 16.22 4.74 36.07
CA ARG A 613 16.57 5.41 37.33
C ARG A 613 18.06 5.30 37.63
N ASP A 614 18.62 4.12 37.39
CA ASP A 614 19.97 3.75 37.78
C ASP A 614 21.00 4.05 36.66
N ASP A 615 20.56 4.70 35.56
CA ASP A 615 21.36 5.02 34.36
C ASP A 615 21.97 3.76 33.73
N GLU A 616 21.22 2.65 33.80
CA GLU A 616 21.54 1.37 33.18
C GLU A 616 20.84 1.25 31.82
N ASP A 617 21.37 0.38 30.98
CA ASP A 617 20.80 0.12 29.65
C ASP A 617 19.44 -0.56 29.78
N ILE A 618 18.38 0.16 29.36
CA ILE A 618 16.99 -0.31 29.42
C ILE A 618 16.74 -1.55 28.55
N ASP A 619 17.54 -1.77 27.51
CA ASP A 619 17.40 -2.91 26.62
C ASP A 619 18.08 -4.17 27.20
N SER A 620 18.85 -4.01 28.28
CA SER A 620 19.53 -5.11 28.94
C SER A 620 18.69 -5.84 30.00
N VAL A 621 17.51 -5.30 30.35
CA VAL A 621 16.62 -5.93 31.35
C VAL A 621 15.63 -6.89 30.71
N ALA A 622 15.26 -7.94 31.44
CA ALA A 622 14.28 -8.91 30.99
C ALA A 622 12.90 -8.24 30.77
N THR A 623 12.30 -8.51 29.63
CA THR A 623 10.98 -7.99 29.23
C THR A 623 10.13 -9.09 28.62
N GLY A 624 8.81 -8.94 28.74
CA GLY A 624 7.81 -9.84 28.15
C GLY A 624 8.12 -11.32 28.33
N GLN A 625 8.23 -12.04 27.23
CA GLN A 625 8.50 -13.48 27.19
C GLN A 625 9.84 -13.90 27.81
N ASN A 626 10.75 -12.96 28.08
CA ASN A 626 12.06 -13.23 28.69
C ASN A 626 12.04 -13.09 30.22
N ILE A 627 10.88 -12.77 30.84
CA ILE A 627 10.72 -12.70 32.29
C ILE A 627 10.36 -14.10 32.82
N ASP A 628 11.27 -14.70 33.60
CA ASP A 628 11.03 -15.99 34.26
C ASP A 628 10.46 -15.85 35.67
N ASP A 629 10.02 -16.97 36.25
CA ASP A 629 9.42 -17.01 37.59
C ASP A 629 10.38 -16.51 38.69
N GLU A 630 11.69 -16.73 38.52
CA GLU A 630 12.71 -16.24 39.46
C GLU A 630 12.75 -14.70 39.45
N THR A 631 12.77 -14.10 38.26
CA THR A 631 12.70 -12.65 38.08
C THR A 631 11.42 -12.06 38.67
N VAL A 632 10.28 -12.72 38.48
CA VAL A 632 9.01 -12.29 39.09
C VAL A 632 9.11 -12.28 40.61
N VAL A 633 9.64 -13.35 41.22
CA VAL A 633 9.83 -13.44 42.68
C VAL A 633 10.75 -12.32 43.18
N GLU A 634 11.89 -12.10 42.52
CA GLU A 634 12.83 -11.04 42.89
C GLU A 634 12.19 -9.64 42.86
N VAL A 635 11.43 -9.34 41.80
CA VAL A 635 10.74 -8.05 41.67
C VAL A 635 9.64 -7.90 42.72
N VAL A 636 8.86 -8.96 42.99
CA VAL A 636 7.80 -8.94 44.00
C VAL A 636 8.37 -8.78 45.41
N THR A 637 9.44 -9.48 45.78
CA THR A 637 10.12 -9.30 47.07
C THR A 637 10.60 -7.86 47.24
N ALA A 638 11.24 -7.29 46.21
CA ALA A 638 11.70 -5.91 46.28
C ALA A 638 10.54 -4.89 46.32
N ALA A 639 9.40 -5.21 45.69
CA ALA A 639 8.18 -4.40 45.75
C ALA A 639 7.53 -4.45 47.14
N GLU A 640 7.53 -5.61 47.79
CA GLU A 640 7.04 -5.78 49.18
C GLU A 640 7.87 -4.91 50.14
N ASP A 641 9.20 -4.99 50.05
CA ASP A 641 10.12 -4.18 50.87
C ASP A 641 9.92 -2.66 50.65
N ASN A 642 9.64 -2.25 49.42
CA ASN A 642 9.53 -0.84 49.06
C ASN A 642 8.12 -0.25 49.25
N ALA A 643 7.07 -1.03 49.06
CA ALA A 643 5.70 -0.52 48.94
C ALA A 643 4.64 -1.37 49.66
N GLY A 644 5.03 -2.42 50.40
CA GLY A 644 4.07 -3.28 51.13
C GLY A 644 3.19 -2.53 52.13
N ASP A 645 3.70 -1.44 52.73
CA ASP A 645 2.93 -0.58 53.63
C ASP A 645 1.83 0.26 52.93
N LEU A 646 1.82 0.31 51.59
CA LEU A 646 0.83 1.05 50.80
C LEU A 646 -0.36 0.20 50.37
N VAL A 647 -0.30 -1.12 50.52
CA VAL A 647 -1.33 -2.05 50.03
C VAL A 647 -1.72 -3.00 51.17
N GLU A 648 -3.00 -3.01 51.53
CA GLU A 648 -3.52 -3.88 52.61
C GLU A 648 -4.05 -5.19 52.02
N GLY A 649 -3.79 -6.33 52.66
CA GLY A 649 -4.44 -7.61 52.34
C GLY A 649 -3.78 -8.41 51.21
N VAL A 650 -2.55 -8.06 50.82
CA VAL A 650 -1.76 -8.80 49.82
C VAL A 650 -0.79 -9.79 50.44
N ASP A 651 -0.57 -9.73 51.76
CA ASP A 651 0.48 -10.47 52.48
C ASP A 651 0.42 -11.98 52.22
N ASP A 652 -0.77 -12.58 52.28
CA ASP A 652 -0.96 -14.02 52.04
C ASP A 652 -0.58 -14.40 50.60
N ALA A 653 -1.02 -13.60 49.61
CA ALA A 653 -0.75 -13.86 48.19
C ALA A 653 0.73 -13.67 47.83
N VAL A 654 1.40 -12.69 48.45
CA VAL A 654 2.82 -12.44 48.27
C VAL A 654 3.65 -13.55 48.92
N ALA A 655 3.33 -13.92 50.17
CA ALA A 655 4.00 -15.01 50.88
C ALA A 655 3.88 -16.35 50.16
N ASP A 656 2.72 -16.65 49.58
CA ASP A 656 2.50 -17.86 48.78
C ASP A 656 3.36 -17.87 47.50
N LEU A 657 3.68 -16.71 46.93
CA LEU A 657 4.51 -16.59 45.71
C LEU A 657 6.01 -16.71 46.02
N ILE A 658 6.50 -16.00 47.04
CA ILE A 658 7.95 -15.94 47.36
C ILE A 658 8.43 -17.12 48.21
N GLY A 659 7.51 -17.82 48.89
CA GLY A 659 7.80 -18.87 49.86
C GLY A 659 8.24 -18.32 51.22
N GLU A 660 7.85 -18.99 52.32
CA GLU A 660 8.16 -18.53 53.69
C GLU A 660 9.67 -18.34 53.94
N GLU A 661 10.19 -17.12 53.80
CA GLU A 661 11.24 -16.60 54.67
C GLU A 661 10.81 -15.26 55.28
N THR A 662 10.51 -15.33 56.57
CA THR A 662 10.33 -14.20 57.45
C THR A 662 11.71 -13.68 57.86
N ASP A 663 12.04 -12.45 57.47
CA ASP A 663 12.87 -11.59 58.31
C ASP A 663 12.29 -10.17 58.26
N ASP A 664 11.79 -9.72 59.40
CA ASP A 664 11.21 -8.38 59.65
C ASP A 664 12.26 -7.28 59.40
N GLY A 665 12.46 -6.92 58.13
CA GLY A 665 13.29 -5.82 57.69
C GLY A 665 12.49 -4.53 57.62
N GLY A 666 12.27 -3.86 58.75
CA GLY A 666 11.60 -2.56 58.81
C GLY A 666 12.31 -1.47 57.98
N GLY A 667 11.93 -1.34 56.71
CA GLY A 667 12.43 -0.34 55.77
C GLY A 667 11.69 0.99 55.90
N ASN A 668 12.23 1.90 56.71
CA ASN A 668 11.74 3.28 56.77
C ASN A 668 12.24 4.08 55.54
N GLY A 669 11.64 3.82 54.38
CA GLY A 669 11.89 4.54 53.13
C GLY A 669 11.27 5.94 53.13
N SER A 670 12.11 6.96 53.07
CA SER A 670 11.68 8.35 52.90
C SER A 670 10.87 8.52 51.62
N LEU A 671 9.79 9.31 51.68
CA LEU A 671 9.03 9.83 50.54
C LEU A 671 9.96 10.59 49.58
N GLY A 672 10.61 9.88 48.66
CA GLY A 672 11.45 10.47 47.62
C GLY A 672 10.57 10.93 46.47
N GLY A 673 10.49 12.24 46.23
CA GLY A 673 9.92 12.77 44.98
C GLY A 673 10.78 12.42 43.76
N GLY A 674 10.20 12.52 42.57
CA GLY A 674 10.87 12.15 41.31
C GLY A 674 10.79 10.65 41.01
N VAL A 675 11.81 10.09 40.34
CA VAL A 675 11.81 8.70 39.83
C VAL A 675 11.56 7.65 40.92
N ALA A 676 12.04 7.86 42.15
CA ALA A 676 11.81 6.95 43.27
C ALA A 676 10.32 6.85 43.67
N GLY A 677 9.56 7.93 43.50
CA GLY A 677 8.12 7.95 43.73
C GLY A 677 7.37 7.13 42.67
N VAL A 678 7.81 7.21 41.40
CA VAL A 678 7.27 6.40 40.31
C VAL A 678 7.53 4.91 40.55
N VAL A 679 8.77 4.54 40.90
CA VAL A 679 9.11 3.14 41.24
C VAL A 679 8.23 2.61 42.36
N ARG A 680 8.05 3.39 43.45
CA ARG A 680 7.21 2.97 44.58
C ARG A 680 5.73 2.82 44.18
N ALA A 681 5.22 3.67 43.28
CA ALA A 681 3.86 3.55 42.78
C ALA A 681 3.66 2.32 41.89
N VAL A 682 4.65 2.01 41.04
CA VAL A 682 4.66 0.78 40.22
C VAL A 682 4.78 -0.47 41.09
N ASP A 683 5.66 -0.47 42.10
CA ASP A 683 5.81 -1.57 43.06
C ASP A 683 4.47 -1.87 43.77
N ALA A 684 3.72 -0.84 44.20
CA ALA A 684 2.39 -1.02 44.77
C ALA A 684 1.39 -1.66 43.77
N ALA A 685 1.47 -1.29 42.49
CA ALA A 685 0.64 -1.90 41.44
C ALA A 685 1.02 -3.37 41.19
N VAL A 686 2.32 -3.72 41.23
CA VAL A 686 2.80 -5.11 41.14
C VAL A 686 2.19 -5.97 42.25
N LEU A 687 2.22 -5.51 43.51
CA LEU A 687 1.65 -6.25 44.64
C LEU A 687 0.14 -6.50 44.49
N VAL A 688 -0.61 -5.51 43.99
CA VAL A 688 -2.04 -5.69 43.71
C VAL A 688 -2.27 -6.69 42.57
N ALA A 689 -1.44 -6.69 41.53
CA ALA A 689 -1.52 -7.66 40.45
C ALA A 689 -1.22 -9.10 40.91
N VAL A 690 -0.28 -9.28 41.86
CA VAL A 690 -0.03 -10.58 42.52
C VAL A 690 -1.31 -11.09 43.21
N ALA A 691 -1.99 -10.23 43.97
CA ALA A 691 -3.22 -10.61 44.66
C ALA A 691 -4.38 -10.92 43.71
N ALA A 692 -4.52 -10.15 42.61
CA ALA A 692 -5.49 -10.43 41.56
C ALA A 692 -5.24 -11.81 40.91
N ARG A 693 -3.98 -12.08 40.54
CA ARG A 693 -3.55 -13.37 39.98
C ARG A 693 -3.82 -14.53 40.93
N ALA A 694 -3.47 -14.41 42.20
CA ALA A 694 -3.71 -15.45 43.20
C ALA A 694 -5.21 -15.72 43.34
N ALA A 695 -6.05 -14.67 43.46
CA ALA A 695 -7.49 -14.83 43.51
C ALA A 695 -8.07 -15.50 42.26
N ALA A 696 -7.56 -15.17 41.08
CA ALA A 696 -8.00 -15.78 39.83
C ALA A 696 -7.72 -17.29 39.81
N ARG A 697 -6.49 -17.67 40.17
CA ARG A 697 -6.04 -19.08 40.22
C ARG A 697 -6.76 -19.90 41.29
N ASP A 698 -7.19 -19.27 42.38
CA ASP A 698 -8.02 -19.89 43.41
C ASP A 698 -9.50 -20.03 43.01
N GLY A 699 -9.89 -19.54 41.83
CA GLY A 699 -11.29 -19.52 41.37
C GLY A 699 -12.15 -18.49 42.10
N ARG A 700 -11.56 -17.45 42.69
CA ARG A 700 -12.24 -16.39 43.46
C ARG A 700 -12.50 -15.16 42.58
N GLY A 701 -13.50 -15.25 41.71
CA GLY A 701 -13.81 -14.21 40.69
C GLY A 701 -14.13 -12.84 41.24
N ASP A 702 -15.04 -12.78 42.22
CA ASP A 702 -15.42 -11.51 42.84
C ASP A 702 -14.22 -10.81 43.51
N ASP A 703 -13.33 -11.59 44.15
CA ASP A 703 -12.11 -11.06 44.76
C ASP A 703 -11.11 -10.61 43.69
N THR A 704 -11.01 -11.35 42.58
CA THR A 704 -10.18 -10.98 41.42
C THR A 704 -10.62 -9.64 40.86
N ASP A 705 -11.92 -9.44 40.66
CA ASP A 705 -12.49 -8.19 40.14
C ASP A 705 -12.28 -7.02 41.10
N GLN A 706 -12.35 -7.28 42.40
CA GLN A 706 -12.02 -6.27 43.41
C GLN A 706 -10.55 -5.84 43.30
N TRP A 707 -9.62 -6.79 43.18
CA TRP A 707 -8.19 -6.47 43.02
C TRP A 707 -7.88 -5.78 41.70
N LEU A 708 -8.52 -6.18 40.60
CA LEU A 708 -8.37 -5.51 39.30
C LEU A 708 -8.90 -4.07 39.33
N ALA A 709 -10.01 -3.82 40.04
CA ALA A 709 -10.51 -2.46 40.26
C ALA A 709 -9.56 -1.61 41.13
N GLU A 710 -8.94 -2.21 42.15
CA GLU A 710 -7.88 -1.56 42.92
C GLU A 710 -6.64 -1.29 42.05
N LEU A 711 -6.25 -2.22 41.18
CA LEU A 711 -5.13 -2.04 40.26
C LEU A 711 -5.37 -0.83 39.35
N ARG A 712 -6.58 -0.68 38.80
CA ARG A 712 -6.97 0.49 38.00
C ARG A 712 -6.79 1.80 38.78
N THR A 713 -7.08 1.78 40.09
CA THR A 713 -6.89 2.95 40.99
C THR A 713 -5.40 3.21 41.23
N ARG A 714 -4.58 2.17 41.38
CA ARG A 714 -3.13 2.30 41.55
C ARG A 714 -2.45 2.86 40.31
N LEU A 715 -2.88 2.49 39.11
CA LEU A 715 -2.36 3.11 37.88
C LEU A 715 -2.61 4.62 37.83
N SER A 716 -3.74 5.10 38.35
CA SER A 716 -3.94 6.55 38.46
C SER A 716 -2.98 7.20 39.46
N THR A 717 -2.54 6.47 40.49
CA THR A 717 -1.50 6.94 41.40
C THR A 717 -0.12 6.94 40.74
N VAL A 718 0.14 6.00 39.82
CA VAL A 718 1.35 6.02 38.96
C VAL A 718 1.34 7.27 38.08
N ASP A 719 0.23 7.57 37.41
CA ASP A 719 0.10 8.78 36.58
C ASP A 719 0.32 10.07 37.39
N ASP A 720 -0.26 10.15 38.60
CA ASP A 720 -0.06 11.27 39.51
C ASP A 720 1.42 11.41 39.94
N ALA A 721 2.12 10.29 40.16
CA ALA A 721 3.54 10.28 40.48
C ALA A 721 4.41 10.76 39.30
N VAL A 722 4.01 10.41 38.07
CA VAL A 722 4.66 10.85 36.82
C VAL A 722 4.45 12.35 36.57
N GLY A 723 3.32 12.91 36.98
CA GLY A 723 3.03 14.35 36.87
C GLY A 723 3.82 15.25 37.84
N GLY A 724 4.67 14.69 38.71
CA GLY A 724 5.46 15.44 39.71
C GLY A 724 6.64 16.24 39.14
N GLU A 725 7.05 17.31 39.82
CA GLU A 725 8.22 18.11 39.43
C GLU A 725 9.53 17.28 39.47
N GLY A 726 10.31 17.30 38.38
CA GLY A 726 11.69 16.78 38.36
C GLY A 726 11.91 15.45 37.63
N LEU A 727 10.92 14.92 36.90
CA LEU A 727 11.07 13.72 36.08
C LEU A 727 11.64 14.04 34.68
N PRO A 728 12.51 13.18 34.13
CA PRO A 728 12.88 13.24 32.72
C PRO A 728 11.64 13.07 31.82
N GLY A 729 11.53 13.87 30.76
CA GLY A 729 10.36 13.86 29.87
C GLY A 729 10.14 12.51 29.18
N GLU A 730 11.23 11.84 28.80
CA GLU A 730 11.23 10.51 28.18
C GLU A 730 10.67 9.42 29.12
N LEU A 731 11.13 9.37 30.37
CA LEU A 731 10.59 8.45 31.37
C LEU A 731 9.11 8.71 31.65
N ALA A 732 8.71 9.98 31.71
CA ALA A 732 7.32 10.34 31.92
C ALA A 732 6.43 9.87 30.76
N ALA A 733 6.85 10.12 29.50
CA ALA A 733 6.14 9.66 28.31
C ALA A 733 6.04 8.13 28.27
N PHE A 734 7.14 7.43 28.55
CA PHE A 734 7.18 5.97 28.59
C PHE A 734 6.20 5.37 29.60
N VAL A 735 6.22 5.84 30.85
CA VAL A 735 5.32 5.31 31.89
C VAL A 735 3.86 5.65 31.59
N THR A 736 3.57 6.89 31.17
CA THR A 736 2.19 7.29 30.79
C THR A 736 1.65 6.47 29.61
N GLY A 737 2.45 6.26 28.55
CA GLY A 737 2.03 5.45 27.41
C GLY A 737 1.69 4.01 27.80
N ARG A 738 2.43 3.44 28.76
CA ARG A 738 2.16 2.11 29.30
C ARG A 738 0.94 2.03 30.20
N THR A 739 0.73 3.00 31.07
CA THR A 739 -0.47 3.03 31.93
C THR A 739 -1.74 3.23 31.11
N GLU A 740 -1.69 4.01 30.03
CA GLU A 740 -2.80 4.16 29.09
C GLU A 740 -3.14 2.84 28.38
N ARG A 741 -2.12 2.10 27.90
CA ARG A 741 -2.32 0.82 27.19
C ARG A 741 -2.77 -0.33 28.06
N ILE A 742 -2.36 -0.40 29.33
CA ILE A 742 -2.76 -1.52 30.21
C ILE A 742 -4.21 -1.37 30.72
N ARG A 743 -4.77 -0.16 30.76
CA ARG A 743 -6.12 0.10 31.31
C ARG A 743 -7.24 -0.68 30.59
N PRO A 744 -7.36 -0.66 29.25
CA PRO A 744 -8.35 -1.50 28.55
C PRO A 744 -8.21 -3.00 28.83
N ARG A 745 -7.01 -3.46 29.18
CA ARG A 745 -6.71 -4.87 29.47
C ARG A 745 -7.13 -5.28 30.89
N ILE A 746 -7.05 -4.35 31.84
CA ILE A 746 -7.69 -4.52 33.16
C ILE A 746 -9.21 -4.64 32.99
N ASP A 747 -9.81 -3.82 32.14
CA ASP A 747 -11.24 -3.86 31.85
C ASP A 747 -11.62 -5.20 31.21
N ALA A 748 -10.84 -5.66 30.23
CA ALA A 748 -11.00 -6.98 29.63
C ALA A 748 -10.86 -8.12 30.64
N ALA A 749 -9.93 -8.02 31.60
CA ALA A 749 -9.75 -9.02 32.66
C ALA A 749 -10.94 -9.08 33.61
N ILE A 750 -11.55 -7.93 33.95
CA ILE A 750 -12.76 -7.87 34.78
C ILE A 750 -13.94 -8.49 34.04
N GLU A 751 -14.09 -8.19 32.75
CA GLU A 751 -15.18 -8.71 31.91
C GLU A 751 -15.04 -10.19 31.56
N ALA A 752 -13.83 -10.74 31.60
CA ALA A 752 -13.58 -12.14 31.27
C ALA A 752 -14.26 -13.09 32.27
N ASP A 753 -14.67 -14.26 31.78
CA ASP A 753 -15.15 -15.32 32.66
C ASP A 753 -13.97 -15.99 33.38
N LEU A 754 -14.22 -16.45 34.62
CA LEU A 754 -13.38 -17.48 35.21
C LEU A 754 -13.88 -18.83 34.71
N ASP A 755 -13.02 -19.57 34.03
CA ASP A 755 -13.34 -20.94 33.66
C ASP A 755 -13.65 -21.75 34.92
N ALA A 756 -14.85 -22.30 34.98
CA ALA A 756 -15.35 -23.02 36.15
C ALA A 756 -14.69 -24.40 36.36
N GLU A 757 -13.80 -24.81 35.43
CA GLU A 757 -13.11 -26.11 35.43
C GLU A 757 -11.68 -25.96 34.87
N SER A 758 -10.75 -25.41 35.66
CA SER A 758 -9.30 -25.60 35.48
C SER A 758 -8.72 -26.40 36.63
#